data_AF-A2EA19-F1
#
_entry.id   AF-A2EA19-F1
#
_cell.length_a   1.000
_cell.length_b   1.000
_cell.length_c   1.000
_cell.angle_alpha   90.00
_cell.angle_beta   90.00
_cell.angle_gamma   90.00
#
_symmetry.space_group_name_H-M   'P 1'
#
loop_
_entity.id
_entity.type
_entity.pdbx_description
1 polymer ?
#
loop_
_entity_poly.entity_id
_entity_poly.type
_entity_poly.pdbx_seq_one_letter_code
_entity_poly.pdbx_strand_id
1 'polypeptide(L)'
;MTSPNFIENLNTTYQQKEFSKYTKIRSGNLWSISNDKTLIYANLNKTQVNFQTVPDITGVMFMFVSGDGKHCVIRVSTQKNFILLDNNLTKKNIGAYEKSYKSVTFVTAHNGYKYIFFGCNEGKIVYTLVNNPSIMYHLVCDIKSTIMGIIVRPQKGKDGRDYYTMVALTEENNGDANKTMFTKDLHFFQLNSEFVRFEKEIPINCLNDIEFGDNFMFTDENYVAAYSKYKMLFIFQINKNFEQQKPYSNQDLITIQTEFSWFAISNDMIFTFNQKTSESSIYQILYGQDSKKIVQMKVPEFQSVEFDPIDKSFYLINKNNLRRLVIDSSFPEKSGPVGFYQFLYNTYIQQNKIDEAIISLINSKISFNTMVNMTKSNPVLLHKLFISLVDYLPESNRRFKKSIALRALEMYVRIESSGQQKLNPPFYEWVQDQMNKGNLSQKVVCEVLDVYGWNEPYGEIIKDKSALIDHELSFGGVTRAAELLSEEKNSESFTNNAIRLFNVKPNEVINAIYTSPKISQKEFAPMISSPSAIERIYELKNGKLKTSWLRAAFVLQMAKDAKRKRLEIEEKINSAKDDKTKSELQDELIKLQKENIELADAFFTDQNQLPTKDDCDIAYRAFFAANEPRLVAIGLKSQNRFAEAAVTDPEQAINIINEAKSQFEKKRTTISVLRAMETKKAGDFAQRLLNVEGVGIDSAKLIDFLPDSVSVSELENAVDKYIEKNTNAVQDQKKMFDEAKDGIARAHKLVQTRVDPLISISSMESCACCGKLLFTGQGVVFPCKHGFHTECIKQMFQKLNIKDVPITKNCPLCSFLSTTMISRPFTPSLESLTRWSTNQDKLKMELSNNRSILSTLGRQ
;
A
#
# COMPACT_ATOMS: atom_id res chain seq x y z
N MET A 1 -15.00 -25.80 40.81
CA MET A 1 -15.43 -26.42 39.54
C MET A 1 -16.71 -27.17 39.82
N THR A 2 -17.88 -26.61 39.48
CA THR A 2 -19.06 -27.47 39.35
C THR A 2 -18.82 -28.31 38.10
N SER A 3 -18.81 -29.63 38.24
CA SER A 3 -18.82 -30.54 37.09
C SER A 3 -19.94 -30.11 36.14
N PRO A 4 -19.77 -30.23 34.80
CA PRO A 4 -20.90 -30.04 33.90
C PRO A 4 -22.08 -30.87 34.41
N ASN A 5 -23.21 -30.22 34.64
CA ASN A 5 -24.43 -30.95 34.91
C ASN A 5 -24.81 -31.63 33.61
N PHE A 6 -24.85 -32.96 33.62
CA PHE A 6 -25.43 -33.69 32.51
C PHE A 6 -26.91 -33.83 32.77
N ILE A 7 -27.74 -33.41 31.81
CA ILE A 7 -29.14 -33.83 31.81
C ILE A 7 -29.22 -35.17 31.07
N GLU A 8 -29.77 -36.16 31.75
CA GLU A 8 -30.15 -37.43 31.15
C GLU A 8 -31.46 -37.22 30.36
N ASN A 9 -31.36 -37.07 29.05
CA ASN A 9 -32.51 -36.79 28.17
C ASN A 9 -33.12 -38.04 27.55
N LEU A 10 -32.43 -39.17 27.62
CA LEU A 10 -32.90 -40.47 27.15
C LEU A 10 -32.36 -41.54 28.10
N ASN A 11 -33.25 -42.37 28.62
CA ASN A 11 -32.92 -43.59 29.35
C ASN A 11 -33.81 -44.68 28.77
N THR A 12 -33.26 -45.48 27.86
CA THR A 12 -34.01 -46.54 27.17
C THR A 12 -33.40 -47.88 27.47
N THR A 13 -34.23 -48.78 28.01
CA THR A 13 -33.91 -50.19 28.11
C THR A 13 -34.23 -50.89 26.80
N TYR A 14 -33.35 -51.78 26.37
CA TYR A 14 -33.57 -52.62 25.19
C TYR A 14 -33.37 -54.09 25.59
N GLN A 15 -34.25 -54.96 25.12
CA GLN A 15 -34.18 -56.41 25.36
C GLN A 15 -33.39 -57.15 24.27
N GLN A 16 -32.66 -56.42 23.42
CA GLN A 16 -31.95 -56.97 22.27
C GLN A 16 -30.53 -57.44 22.57
N LYS A 17 -29.95 -58.14 21.60
CA LYS A 17 -28.58 -58.66 21.57
C LYS A 17 -27.58 -57.58 22.00
N GLU A 18 -26.60 -57.97 22.83
CA GLU A 18 -25.54 -57.07 23.31
C GLU A 18 -24.85 -56.35 22.14
N PHE A 19 -24.74 -55.02 22.25
CA PHE A 19 -23.96 -54.21 21.32
C PHE A 19 -22.48 -54.60 21.39
N SER A 20 -21.84 -54.72 20.24
CA SER A 20 -20.39 -54.89 20.19
C SER A 20 -19.68 -53.55 20.41
N LYS A 21 -18.35 -53.60 20.47
CA LYS A 21 -17.48 -52.42 20.51
C LYS A 21 -17.63 -51.51 19.28
N TYR A 22 -18.21 -52.00 18.18
CA TYR A 22 -18.45 -51.22 16.97
C TYR A 22 -19.84 -50.60 17.01
N THR A 23 -19.96 -49.50 17.74
CA THR A 23 -21.17 -48.65 17.74
C THR A 23 -20.81 -47.25 17.24
N LYS A 24 -21.68 -46.66 16.44
CA LYS A 24 -21.56 -45.28 15.92
C LYS A 24 -22.90 -44.58 16.02
N ILE A 25 -22.89 -43.38 16.58
CA ILE A 25 -24.07 -42.53 16.73
C ILE A 25 -23.80 -41.22 16.02
N ARG A 26 -24.65 -40.88 15.05
CA ARG A 26 -24.52 -39.69 14.22
C ARG A 26 -25.89 -39.07 13.98
N SER A 27 -26.06 -37.80 14.35
CA SER A 27 -27.36 -37.10 14.30
C SER A 27 -28.50 -37.89 14.98
N GLY A 28 -28.21 -38.53 16.12
CA GLY A 28 -29.13 -39.38 16.86
C GLY A 28 -29.49 -40.70 16.18
N ASN A 29 -28.84 -41.07 15.06
CA ASN A 29 -28.97 -42.40 14.46
C ASN A 29 -27.89 -43.31 15.02
N LEU A 30 -28.29 -44.34 15.75
CA LEU A 30 -27.42 -45.39 16.26
C LEU A 30 -27.29 -46.50 15.23
N TRP A 31 -26.05 -46.84 14.91
CA TRP A 31 -25.66 -48.02 14.17
C TRP A 31 -24.75 -48.84 15.06
N SER A 32 -25.01 -50.13 15.20
CA SER A 32 -24.18 -51.03 16.01
C SER A 32 -24.09 -52.40 15.37
N ILE A 33 -22.93 -53.04 15.48
CA ILE A 33 -22.79 -54.46 15.18
C ILE A 33 -23.08 -55.21 16.49
N SER A 34 -23.98 -56.19 16.48
CA SER A 34 -24.21 -57.06 17.65
C SER A 34 -23.09 -58.09 17.82
N ASN A 35 -23.02 -58.74 18.99
CA ASN A 35 -22.03 -59.81 19.23
C ASN A 35 -22.12 -61.00 18.25
N ASP A 36 -23.31 -61.31 17.72
CA ASP A 36 -23.52 -62.31 16.68
C ASP A 36 -23.38 -61.76 15.24
N LYS A 37 -22.74 -60.59 15.11
CA LYS A 37 -22.41 -59.94 13.83
C LYS A 37 -23.63 -59.56 12.98
N THR A 38 -24.76 -59.23 13.59
CA THR A 38 -25.91 -58.62 12.91
C THR A 38 -25.85 -57.09 13.04
N LEU A 39 -26.42 -56.37 12.08
CA LEU A 39 -26.48 -54.91 12.14
C LEU A 39 -27.75 -54.45 12.86
N ILE A 40 -27.59 -53.59 13.86
CA ILE A 40 -28.66 -52.94 14.61
C ILE A 40 -28.69 -51.46 14.23
N TYR A 41 -29.89 -50.96 13.96
CA TYR A 41 -30.17 -49.55 13.73
C TYR A 41 -31.24 -49.04 14.70
N ALA A 42 -31.08 -47.82 15.22
CA ALA A 42 -32.12 -47.14 15.98
C ALA A 42 -32.06 -45.62 15.76
N ASN A 43 -33.23 -44.98 15.67
CA ASN A 43 -33.33 -43.53 15.68
C ASN A 43 -33.65 -43.04 17.10
N LEU A 44 -32.63 -42.48 17.76
CA LEU A 44 -32.67 -42.03 19.16
C LEU A 44 -33.37 -40.68 19.33
N ASN A 45 -33.77 -40.01 18.25
CA ASN A 45 -34.54 -38.78 18.30
C ASN A 45 -36.06 -39.02 18.37
N LYS A 46 -36.50 -40.28 18.23
CA LYS A 46 -37.92 -40.64 18.41
C LYS A 46 -38.26 -40.77 19.89
N THR A 47 -39.47 -40.35 20.27
CA THR A 47 -40.00 -40.51 21.64
C THR A 47 -40.02 -41.98 22.08
N GLN A 48 -40.35 -42.88 21.15
CA GLN A 48 -40.20 -44.31 21.31
C GLN A 48 -39.08 -44.82 20.40
N VAL A 49 -37.95 -45.18 21.00
CA VAL A 49 -36.80 -45.71 20.29
C VAL A 49 -37.07 -47.16 19.90
N ASN A 50 -37.13 -47.42 18.59
CA ASN A 50 -37.28 -48.77 18.05
C ASN A 50 -35.91 -49.25 17.53
N PHE A 51 -35.38 -50.30 18.14
CA PHE A 51 -34.16 -50.97 17.69
C PHE A 51 -34.52 -52.03 16.65
N GLN A 52 -33.97 -51.88 15.45
CA GLN A 52 -34.27 -52.75 14.31
C GLN A 52 -33.01 -53.49 13.91
N THR A 53 -33.07 -54.81 13.85
CA THR A 53 -32.04 -55.62 13.18
C THR A 53 -32.29 -55.57 11.69
N VAL A 54 -31.27 -55.26 10.90
CA VAL A 54 -31.43 -55.23 9.44
C VAL A 54 -31.53 -56.67 8.91
N PRO A 55 -32.67 -57.05 8.30
CA PRO A 55 -32.88 -58.42 7.84
C PRO A 55 -31.86 -58.81 6.76
N ASP A 56 -31.52 -60.10 6.72
CA ASP A 56 -30.60 -60.70 5.74
C ASP A 56 -29.16 -60.16 5.76
N ILE A 57 -28.76 -59.51 6.86
CA ILE A 57 -27.40 -59.01 7.06
C ILE A 57 -26.82 -59.68 8.31
N THR A 58 -26.04 -60.73 8.07
CA THR A 58 -25.29 -61.46 9.10
C THR A 58 -23.80 -61.47 8.77
N GLY A 59 -22.97 -61.71 9.77
CA GLY A 59 -21.53 -61.74 9.58
C GLY A 59 -20.91 -60.39 9.25
N VAL A 60 -21.48 -59.27 9.71
CA VAL A 60 -20.90 -57.94 9.55
C VAL A 60 -19.50 -57.90 10.18
N MET A 61 -18.51 -57.55 9.37
CA MET A 61 -17.10 -57.47 9.79
C MET A 61 -16.74 -56.07 10.23
N PHE A 62 -17.21 -55.04 9.52
CA PHE A 62 -17.02 -53.64 9.85
C PHE A 62 -18.12 -52.79 9.21
N MET A 63 -18.30 -51.58 9.76
CA MET A 63 -19.27 -50.59 9.28
C MET A 63 -18.66 -49.19 9.27
N PHE A 64 -19.12 -48.37 8.32
CA PHE A 64 -18.79 -46.96 8.20
C PHE A 64 -20.09 -46.17 8.08
N VAL A 65 -20.27 -45.20 8.95
CA VAL A 65 -21.50 -44.39 9.02
C VAL A 65 -21.21 -43.01 8.47
N SER A 66 -22.12 -42.47 7.64
CA SER A 66 -22.01 -41.10 7.15
C SER A 66 -22.08 -40.08 8.28
N GLY A 67 -21.47 -38.91 8.10
CA GLY A 67 -21.47 -37.85 9.13
C GLY A 67 -22.87 -37.47 9.61
N ASP A 68 -23.87 -37.48 8.71
CA ASP A 68 -25.29 -37.23 9.02
C ASP A 68 -26.04 -38.43 9.62
N GLY A 69 -25.40 -39.60 9.74
CA GLY A 69 -25.96 -40.83 10.29
C GLY A 69 -27.01 -41.53 9.44
N LYS A 70 -27.30 -41.02 8.24
CA LYS A 70 -28.37 -41.56 7.38
C LYS A 70 -27.94 -42.72 6.50
N HIS A 71 -26.65 -42.90 6.29
CA HIS A 71 -26.10 -43.93 5.41
C HIS A 71 -25.08 -44.77 6.18
N CYS A 72 -25.09 -46.07 5.92
CA CYS A 72 -24.15 -47.01 6.51
C CYS A 72 -23.60 -47.95 5.43
N VAL A 73 -22.29 -47.92 5.24
CA VAL A 73 -21.56 -48.87 4.39
C VAL A 73 -21.08 -50.00 5.28
N ILE A 74 -21.45 -51.23 4.94
CA ILE A 74 -21.06 -52.42 5.68
C ILE A 74 -20.35 -53.41 4.78
N ARG A 75 -19.47 -54.20 5.39
CA ARG A 75 -18.91 -55.40 4.77
C ARG A 75 -19.29 -56.61 5.59
N VAL A 76 -19.77 -57.66 4.93
CA VAL A 76 -20.07 -58.95 5.56
C VAL A 76 -18.97 -59.98 5.26
N SER A 77 -18.92 -61.05 6.05
CA SER A 77 -17.91 -62.12 5.95
C SER A 77 -17.87 -62.81 4.59
N THR A 78 -18.97 -62.79 3.83
CA THR A 78 -19.04 -63.28 2.44
C THR A 78 -18.38 -62.35 1.43
N GLN A 79 -17.64 -61.34 1.90
CA GLN A 79 -16.97 -60.29 1.11
C GLN A 79 -17.92 -59.42 0.27
N LYS A 80 -19.23 -59.53 0.48
CA LYS A 80 -20.20 -58.61 -0.11
C LYS A 80 -20.21 -57.28 0.64
N ASN A 81 -20.37 -56.20 -0.12
CA ASN A 81 -20.41 -54.85 0.39
C ASN A 81 -21.80 -54.27 0.15
N PHE A 82 -22.39 -53.71 1.19
CA PHE A 82 -23.72 -53.11 1.09
C PHE A 82 -23.67 -51.67 1.56
N ILE A 83 -24.48 -50.84 0.92
CA ILE A 83 -24.88 -49.56 1.46
C ILE A 83 -26.33 -49.64 1.89
N LEU A 84 -26.57 -49.17 3.10
CA LEU A 84 -27.90 -48.97 3.64
C LEU A 84 -28.23 -47.49 3.47
N LEU A 85 -29.27 -47.24 2.69
CA LEU A 85 -29.74 -45.90 2.37
C LEU A 85 -30.92 -45.51 3.23
N ASP A 86 -30.79 -44.32 3.83
CA ASP A 86 -31.80 -43.61 4.58
C ASP A 86 -32.32 -44.39 5.80
N ASN A 87 -33.26 -43.76 6.52
CA ASN A 87 -33.90 -44.36 7.69
C ASN A 87 -34.77 -45.59 7.36
N ASN A 88 -34.94 -45.92 6.08
CA ASN A 88 -35.71 -47.08 5.61
C ASN A 88 -34.86 -48.34 5.49
N LEU A 89 -33.56 -48.27 5.80
CA LEU A 89 -32.64 -49.42 5.75
C LEU A 89 -32.61 -50.10 4.38
N THR A 90 -32.77 -49.32 3.30
CA THR A 90 -32.82 -49.88 1.95
C THR A 90 -31.44 -50.39 1.57
N LYS A 91 -31.33 -51.71 1.43
CA LYS A 91 -30.09 -52.39 1.07
C LYS A 91 -29.81 -52.27 -0.42
N LYS A 92 -28.68 -51.67 -0.78
CA LYS A 92 -28.13 -51.71 -2.14
C LYS A 92 -26.76 -52.37 -2.12
N ASN A 93 -26.52 -53.25 -3.09
CA ASN A 93 -25.21 -53.85 -3.31
C ASN A 93 -24.30 -52.78 -3.93
N ILE A 94 -23.17 -52.53 -3.28
CA ILE A 94 -22.08 -51.74 -3.87
C ILE A 94 -21.32 -52.76 -4.69
N GLY A 95 -21.41 -52.69 -6.03
CA GLY A 95 -21.09 -53.77 -6.97
C GLY A 95 -19.78 -54.53 -6.74
N ALA A 96 -19.54 -55.60 -7.50
CA ALA A 96 -18.50 -56.62 -7.31
C ALA A 96 -17.03 -56.13 -7.43
N TYR A 97 -16.66 -55.05 -6.75
CA TYR A 97 -15.29 -54.84 -6.33
C TYR A 97 -15.01 -55.88 -5.23
N GLU A 98 -14.64 -57.08 -5.67
CA GLU A 98 -14.32 -58.23 -4.80
C GLU A 98 -13.12 -57.97 -3.88
N LYS A 99 -12.40 -56.85 -4.09
CA LYS A 99 -11.22 -56.48 -3.32
C LYS A 99 -11.59 -55.76 -2.02
N SER A 100 -10.91 -56.14 -0.95
CA SER A 100 -11.06 -55.53 0.37
C SER A 100 -10.68 -54.04 0.35
N TYR A 101 -11.63 -53.18 0.72
CA TYR A 101 -11.32 -51.83 1.19
C TYR A 101 -11.04 -51.84 2.70
N LYS A 102 -10.10 -50.99 3.14
CA LYS A 102 -9.77 -50.75 4.56
C LYS A 102 -10.37 -49.45 5.09
N SER A 103 -10.64 -48.49 4.21
CA SER A 103 -11.21 -47.19 4.59
C SER A 103 -12.37 -46.80 3.69
N VAL A 104 -13.32 -46.07 4.29
CA VAL A 104 -14.46 -45.47 3.60
C VAL A 104 -14.65 -44.06 4.14
N THR A 105 -14.82 -43.09 3.25
CA THR A 105 -15.19 -41.72 3.64
C THR A 105 -16.37 -41.21 2.83
N PHE A 106 -17.28 -40.51 3.51
CA PHE A 106 -18.47 -39.91 2.91
C PHE A 106 -18.21 -38.42 2.65
N VAL A 107 -18.55 -37.97 1.45
CA VAL A 107 -18.33 -36.58 1.03
C VAL A 107 -19.62 -36.01 0.49
N THR A 108 -20.03 -34.83 0.96
CA THR A 108 -21.14 -34.09 0.37
C THR A 108 -20.58 -32.93 -0.44
N ALA A 109 -20.75 -32.96 -1.76
CA ALA A 109 -20.34 -31.90 -2.67
C ALA A 109 -21.18 -30.62 -2.49
N HIS A 110 -20.74 -29.48 -3.01
CA HIS A 110 -21.44 -28.21 -2.81
C HIS A 110 -22.80 -28.16 -3.52
N ASN A 111 -22.97 -28.96 -4.56
CA ASN A 111 -24.26 -29.19 -5.24
C ASN A 111 -25.19 -30.18 -4.49
N GLY A 112 -24.78 -30.70 -3.33
CA GLY A 112 -25.58 -31.61 -2.51
C GLY A 112 -25.47 -33.10 -2.88
N TYR A 113 -24.76 -33.46 -3.97
CA TYR A 113 -24.48 -34.87 -4.25
C TYR A 113 -23.58 -35.47 -3.17
N LYS A 114 -23.91 -36.69 -2.76
CA LYS A 114 -23.13 -37.44 -1.79
C LYS A 114 -22.33 -38.54 -2.48
N TYR A 115 -21.04 -38.54 -2.23
CA TYR A 115 -20.08 -39.50 -2.74
C TYR A 115 -19.53 -40.35 -1.61
N ILE A 116 -19.09 -41.55 -1.95
CA ILE A 116 -18.41 -42.48 -1.05
C ILE A 116 -17.10 -42.83 -1.70
N PHE A 117 -16.00 -42.59 -1.01
CA PHE A 117 -14.67 -42.95 -1.46
C PHE A 117 -14.17 -44.15 -0.65
N PHE A 118 -13.59 -45.12 -1.33
CA PHE A 118 -13.05 -46.35 -0.75
C PHE A 118 -11.55 -46.41 -0.98
N GLY A 119 -10.78 -46.71 0.08
CA GLY A 119 -9.36 -47.02 -0.01
C GLY A 119 -9.14 -48.53 -0.06
N CYS A 120 -8.58 -49.01 -1.16
CA CYS A 120 -8.33 -50.44 -1.38
C CYS A 120 -6.91 -50.85 -0.94
N ASN A 121 -6.72 -52.15 -0.70
CA ASN A 121 -5.40 -52.72 -0.35
C ASN A 121 -4.33 -52.54 -1.45
N GLU A 122 -4.73 -52.40 -2.71
CA GLU A 122 -3.80 -52.22 -3.84
C GLU A 122 -3.43 -50.75 -4.06
N GLY A 123 -3.65 -49.90 -3.05
CA GLY A 123 -3.46 -48.45 -3.14
C GLY A 123 -4.35 -47.74 -4.17
N LYS A 124 -5.40 -48.43 -4.64
CA LYS A 124 -6.42 -47.86 -5.52
C LYS A 124 -7.49 -47.15 -4.70
N ILE A 125 -7.98 -46.05 -5.25
CA ILE A 125 -9.10 -45.30 -4.71
C ILE A 125 -10.24 -45.43 -5.69
N VAL A 126 -11.40 -45.86 -5.20
CA VAL A 126 -12.62 -45.94 -6.00
C VAL A 126 -13.70 -45.11 -5.32
N TYR A 127 -14.64 -44.58 -6.10
CA TYR A 127 -15.75 -43.82 -5.53
C TYR A 127 -17.07 -44.14 -6.21
N THR A 128 -18.17 -43.90 -5.51
CA THR A 128 -19.53 -44.05 -6.04
C THR A 128 -20.46 -42.98 -5.49
N LEU A 129 -21.59 -42.78 -6.16
CA LEU A 129 -22.67 -41.91 -5.70
C LEU A 129 -23.56 -42.66 -4.72
N VAL A 130 -23.87 -42.07 -3.57
CA VAL A 130 -24.77 -42.66 -2.56
C VAL A 130 -26.13 -43.05 -3.17
N ASN A 131 -26.68 -42.22 -4.06
CA ASN A 131 -27.99 -42.48 -4.68
C ASN A 131 -27.93 -43.54 -5.80
N ASN A 132 -26.74 -43.76 -6.39
CA ASN A 132 -26.52 -44.72 -7.45
C ASN A 132 -25.25 -45.57 -7.18
N PRO A 133 -25.27 -46.43 -6.15
CA PRO A 133 -24.09 -47.17 -5.70
C PRO A 133 -23.67 -48.31 -6.63
N SER A 134 -24.45 -48.58 -7.68
CA SER A 134 -24.15 -49.62 -8.67
C SER A 134 -23.09 -49.20 -9.67
N ILE A 135 -22.85 -47.90 -9.84
CA ILE A 135 -21.81 -47.37 -10.72
C ILE A 135 -20.59 -47.01 -9.88
N MET A 136 -19.52 -47.80 -10.00
CA MET A 136 -18.24 -47.55 -9.36
C MET A 136 -17.31 -46.83 -10.35
N TYR A 137 -16.78 -45.69 -9.94
CA TYR A 137 -15.80 -44.92 -10.69
C TYR A 137 -14.41 -45.18 -10.10
N HIS A 138 -13.43 -45.39 -10.97
CA HIS A 138 -12.04 -45.55 -10.57
C HIS A 138 -11.34 -44.20 -10.53
N LEU A 139 -10.72 -43.89 -9.40
CA LEU A 139 -9.73 -42.84 -9.30
C LEU A 139 -8.38 -43.50 -9.61
N VAL A 140 -7.74 -43.17 -10.74
CA VAL A 140 -6.43 -43.75 -11.11
C VAL A 140 -5.34 -43.14 -10.23
N CYS A 141 -5.29 -43.59 -8.98
CA CYS A 141 -4.20 -43.34 -8.06
C CYS A 141 -3.48 -44.68 -7.91
N ASP A 142 -2.36 -44.87 -8.63
CA ASP A 142 -1.51 -46.04 -8.46
C ASP A 142 -0.58 -45.80 -7.26
N ILE A 143 -1.18 -45.70 -6.06
CA ILE A 143 -0.39 -45.69 -4.84
C ILE A 143 0.13 -47.11 -4.62
N LYS A 144 1.42 -47.30 -4.38
CA LYS A 144 2.02 -48.64 -4.22
C LYS A 144 1.72 -49.29 -2.86
N SER A 145 0.92 -48.62 -2.05
CA SER A 145 0.84 -48.78 -0.60
C SER A 145 -0.62 -48.99 -0.19
N THR A 146 -0.86 -49.74 0.88
CA THR A 146 -2.24 -50.02 1.32
C THR A 146 -2.87 -48.76 1.91
N ILE A 147 -4.02 -48.32 1.39
CA ILE A 147 -4.66 -47.10 1.91
C ILE A 147 -5.44 -47.40 3.19
N MET A 148 -4.85 -47.02 4.32
CA MET A 148 -5.42 -47.21 5.65
C MET A 148 -6.52 -46.19 5.94
N GLY A 149 -6.40 -44.98 5.39
CA GLY A 149 -7.31 -43.87 5.64
C GLY A 149 -7.49 -42.96 4.45
N ILE A 150 -8.71 -42.46 4.24
CA ILE A 150 -8.98 -41.43 3.24
C ILE A 150 -9.84 -40.35 3.86
N ILE A 151 -9.47 -39.09 3.64
CA ILE A 151 -10.41 -37.97 3.69
C ILE A 151 -10.43 -37.35 2.32
N VAL A 152 -11.63 -36.97 1.89
CA VAL A 152 -11.83 -36.15 0.71
C VAL A 152 -12.63 -34.92 1.12
N ARG A 153 -12.14 -33.73 0.78
CA ARG A 153 -12.78 -32.46 1.11
C ARG A 153 -13.11 -31.70 -0.17
N PRO A 154 -14.38 -31.31 -0.37
CA PRO A 154 -14.76 -30.42 -1.47
C PRO A 154 -14.29 -28.99 -1.15
N GLN A 155 -13.80 -28.31 -2.18
CA GLN A 155 -13.37 -26.93 -2.18
C GLN A 155 -13.98 -26.25 -3.40
N LYS A 156 -14.45 -25.02 -3.25
CA LYS A 156 -14.95 -24.24 -4.38
C LYS A 156 -13.78 -23.47 -4.99
N GLY A 157 -13.46 -23.77 -6.24
CA GLY A 157 -12.44 -23.04 -6.98
C GLY A 157 -12.88 -21.61 -7.28
N LYS A 158 -11.91 -20.76 -7.65
CA LYS A 158 -12.16 -19.37 -8.10
C LYS A 158 -13.07 -19.29 -9.34
N ASP A 159 -13.11 -20.37 -10.12
CA ASP A 159 -13.99 -20.54 -11.29
C ASP A 159 -15.40 -21.06 -10.91
N GLY A 160 -15.67 -21.27 -9.63
CA GLY A 160 -16.94 -21.77 -9.10
C GLY A 160 -17.14 -23.28 -9.18
N ARG A 161 -16.16 -24.05 -9.70
CA ARG A 161 -16.23 -25.52 -9.78
C ARG A 161 -15.82 -26.18 -8.46
N ASP A 162 -16.30 -27.40 -8.24
CA ASP A 162 -15.94 -28.22 -7.08
C ASP A 162 -14.63 -28.96 -7.34
N TYR A 163 -13.60 -28.61 -6.60
CA TYR A 163 -12.33 -29.32 -6.49
C TYR A 163 -12.34 -30.18 -5.25
N TYR A 164 -11.63 -31.30 -5.28
CA TYR A 164 -11.54 -32.21 -4.15
C TYR A 164 -10.09 -32.35 -3.74
N THR A 165 -9.84 -32.10 -2.46
CA THR A 165 -8.56 -32.35 -1.82
C THR A 165 -8.66 -33.66 -1.08
N MET A 166 -7.82 -34.61 -1.44
CA MET A 166 -7.78 -35.93 -0.82
C MET A 166 -6.49 -36.13 -0.08
N VAL A 167 -6.61 -36.63 1.14
CA VAL A 167 -5.48 -37.12 1.93
C VAL A 167 -5.68 -38.61 2.11
N ALA A 168 -4.74 -39.39 1.56
CA ALA A 168 -4.62 -40.81 1.83
C ALA A 168 -3.52 -41.02 2.88
N LEU A 169 -3.85 -41.75 3.94
CA LEU A 169 -2.83 -42.36 4.80
C LEU A 169 -2.56 -43.74 4.25
N THR A 170 -1.34 -43.99 3.79
CA THR A 170 -0.98 -45.28 3.21
C THR A 170 0.06 -46.01 4.04
N GLU A 171 0.00 -47.33 3.99
CA GLU A 171 0.85 -48.27 4.70
C GLU A 171 1.88 -48.83 3.72
N GLU A 172 3.13 -48.42 3.88
CA GLU A 172 4.26 -48.93 3.10
C GLU A 172 4.95 -50.07 3.83
N ASN A 173 4.93 -51.25 3.20
CA ASN A 173 5.74 -52.39 3.62
C ASN A 173 7.17 -52.21 3.11
N ASN A 174 8.05 -51.69 3.95
CA ASN A 174 9.47 -51.46 3.61
C ASN A 174 10.34 -52.73 3.68
N GLY A 175 9.75 -53.93 3.69
CA GLY A 175 10.46 -55.21 3.77
C GLY A 175 11.03 -55.55 5.16
N ASP A 176 11.10 -54.58 6.08
CA ASP A 176 11.37 -54.82 7.50
C ASP A 176 10.04 -55.11 8.22
N ALA A 177 9.86 -56.37 8.66
CA ALA A 177 8.60 -56.87 9.21
C ALA A 177 8.08 -56.10 10.44
N ASN A 178 8.93 -55.27 11.06
CA ASN A 178 8.59 -54.49 12.25
C ASN A 178 8.44 -52.98 11.97
N LYS A 179 8.65 -52.51 10.74
CA LYS A 179 8.56 -51.07 10.41
C LYS A 179 7.54 -50.80 9.32
N THR A 180 6.40 -50.33 9.76
CA THR A 180 5.36 -49.78 8.89
C THR A 180 5.58 -48.28 8.73
N MET A 181 5.84 -47.82 7.50
CA MET A 181 5.93 -46.38 7.21
C MET A 181 4.56 -45.87 6.79
N PHE A 182 4.15 -44.73 7.35
CA PHE A 182 2.92 -44.07 6.94
C PHE A 182 3.27 -42.87 6.09
N THR A 183 2.93 -42.96 4.80
CA THR A 183 3.05 -41.83 3.88
C THR A 183 1.70 -41.13 3.78
N LYS A 184 1.77 -39.80 3.72
CA LYS A 184 0.63 -38.93 3.51
C LYS A 184 0.67 -38.46 2.06
N ASP A 185 -0.26 -38.96 1.27
CA ASP A 185 -0.39 -38.56 -0.13
C ASP A 185 -1.53 -37.56 -0.28
N LEU A 186 -1.18 -36.38 -0.78
CA LEU A 186 -2.13 -35.30 -1.06
C LEU A 186 -2.41 -35.25 -2.55
N HIS A 187 -3.69 -35.36 -2.91
CA HIS A 187 -4.13 -35.33 -4.29
C HIS A 187 -5.20 -34.27 -4.52
N PHE A 188 -5.09 -33.58 -5.65
CA PHE A 188 -6.12 -32.66 -6.16
C PHE A 188 -6.78 -33.28 -7.36
N PHE A 189 -8.11 -33.32 -7.36
CA PHE A 189 -8.86 -33.74 -8.51
C PHE A 189 -10.19 -33.01 -8.65
N GLN A 190 -10.70 -32.99 -9.88
CA GLN A 190 -12.04 -32.57 -10.21
C GLN A 190 -12.89 -33.81 -10.48
N LEU A 191 -14.09 -33.87 -9.92
CA LEU A 191 -15.08 -34.89 -10.31
C LEU A 191 -15.81 -34.39 -11.56
N ASN A 192 -15.44 -34.91 -12.73
CA ASN A 192 -16.29 -34.87 -13.92
C ASN A 192 -16.91 -36.25 -14.15
N SER A 193 -17.97 -36.33 -14.96
CA SER A 193 -18.67 -37.59 -15.26
C SER A 193 -17.79 -38.70 -15.84
N GLU A 194 -16.56 -38.41 -16.28
CA GLU A 194 -15.72 -39.37 -17.01
C GLU A 194 -14.23 -39.43 -16.63
N PHE A 195 -13.63 -38.43 -15.96
CA PHE A 195 -12.19 -38.44 -15.67
C PHE A 195 -11.76 -37.64 -14.44
N VAL A 196 -10.65 -38.09 -13.83
CA VAL A 196 -9.92 -37.47 -12.71
C VAL A 196 -8.55 -37.06 -13.26
N ARG A 197 -8.20 -35.77 -13.18
CA ARG A 197 -6.85 -35.28 -13.50
C ARG A 197 -6.12 -34.93 -12.21
N PHE A 198 -5.00 -35.60 -11.93
CA PHE A 198 -4.11 -35.25 -10.83
C PHE A 198 -3.18 -34.12 -11.24
N GLU A 199 -3.05 -33.08 -10.39
CA GLU A 199 -2.17 -31.94 -10.68
C GLU A 199 -0.82 -32.01 -9.94
N LYS A 200 -0.74 -32.67 -8.78
CA LYS A 200 0.49 -32.73 -7.98
C LYS A 200 0.43 -33.83 -6.92
N GLU A 201 1.53 -34.54 -6.72
CA GLU A 201 1.78 -35.46 -5.61
C GLU A 201 2.85 -34.83 -4.71
N ILE A 202 2.61 -34.80 -3.40
CA ILE A 202 3.59 -34.31 -2.43
C ILE A 202 3.73 -35.40 -1.36
N PRO A 203 4.73 -36.28 -1.48
CA PRO A 203 5.01 -37.26 -0.43
C PRO A 203 5.50 -36.50 0.81
N ILE A 204 4.84 -36.71 1.94
CA ILE A 204 5.29 -36.18 3.23
C ILE A 204 5.64 -37.37 4.12
N ASN A 205 6.93 -37.62 4.28
CA ASN A 205 7.46 -38.60 5.23
C ASN A 205 7.46 -37.96 6.63
N CYS A 206 6.31 -37.93 7.31
CA CYS A 206 6.22 -37.34 8.65
C CYS A 206 6.33 -38.35 9.79
N LEU A 207 6.15 -39.65 9.53
CA LEU A 207 6.09 -40.68 10.58
C LEU A 207 6.99 -41.87 10.27
N ASN A 208 8.25 -41.78 10.69
CA ASN A 208 9.14 -42.94 10.78
C ASN A 208 8.96 -43.59 12.16
N ASP A 209 8.96 -44.93 12.21
CA ASP A 209 9.02 -45.74 13.44
C ASP A 209 7.76 -45.73 14.35
N ILE A 210 6.54 -45.58 13.79
CA ILE A 210 5.31 -45.73 14.58
C ILE A 210 4.58 -47.02 14.20
N GLU A 211 4.55 -47.97 15.13
CA GLU A 211 3.69 -49.14 15.02
C GLU A 211 2.25 -48.77 15.40
N PHE A 212 1.31 -48.99 14.48
CA PHE A 212 -0.12 -48.87 14.77
C PHE A 212 -0.69 -50.20 15.21
N GLY A 213 -1.63 -50.16 16.16
CA GLY A 213 -2.38 -51.35 16.54
C GLY A 213 -3.43 -51.70 15.48
N ASP A 214 -3.86 -52.96 15.43
CA ASP A 214 -4.81 -53.48 14.41
C ASP A 214 -6.18 -52.78 14.35
N ASN A 215 -6.49 -51.83 15.25
CA ASN A 215 -7.88 -51.55 15.61
C ASN A 215 -8.37 -50.09 15.62
N PHE A 216 -7.58 -49.05 15.36
CA PHE A 216 -8.14 -47.68 15.44
C PHE A 216 -7.58 -46.73 14.40
N MET A 217 -8.18 -46.82 13.22
CA MET A 217 -8.10 -45.81 12.18
C MET A 217 -9.48 -45.15 12.08
N PHE A 218 -9.52 -43.86 12.42
CA PHE A 218 -10.74 -43.06 12.49
C PHE A 218 -10.69 -42.02 11.37
N THR A 219 -11.70 -42.03 10.52
CA THR A 219 -11.91 -40.99 9.51
C THR A 219 -13.25 -40.35 9.80
N ASP A 220 -13.25 -39.07 10.17
CA ASP A 220 -14.48 -38.31 10.35
C ASP A 220 -14.28 -36.86 9.91
N GLU A 221 -15.25 -36.37 9.15
CA GLU A 221 -15.23 -35.07 8.47
C GLU A 221 -13.88 -34.76 7.79
N ASN A 222 -13.04 -33.98 8.47
CA ASN A 222 -11.77 -33.44 7.96
C ASN A 222 -10.56 -34.02 8.69
N TYR A 223 -10.75 -35.09 9.47
CA TYR A 223 -9.71 -35.65 10.33
C TYR A 223 -9.48 -37.13 10.03
N VAL A 224 -8.20 -37.51 9.95
CA VAL A 224 -7.77 -38.90 10.04
C VAL A 224 -7.03 -38.99 11.34
N ALA A 225 -7.44 -39.92 12.18
CA ALA A 225 -6.73 -40.22 13.38
C ALA A 225 -6.31 -41.68 13.40
N ALA A 226 -5.11 -41.92 13.89
CA ALA A 226 -4.54 -43.25 14.00
C ALA A 226 -3.95 -43.40 15.41
N TYR A 227 -4.27 -44.51 16.07
CA TYR A 227 -3.80 -44.78 17.43
C TYR A 227 -2.64 -45.78 17.40
N SER A 228 -1.49 -45.37 17.94
CA SER A 228 -0.31 -46.22 17.95
C SER A 228 -0.34 -47.27 19.06
N LYS A 229 0.47 -48.32 18.92
CA LYS A 229 0.71 -49.31 19.98
C LYS A 229 1.29 -48.68 21.25
N TYR A 230 1.99 -47.54 21.12
CA TYR A 230 2.53 -46.76 22.23
C TYR A 230 1.50 -45.84 22.90
N LYS A 231 0.21 -46.05 22.66
CA LYS A 231 -0.89 -45.26 23.23
C LYS A 231 -0.85 -43.77 22.87
N MET A 232 -0.33 -43.45 21.69
CA MET A 232 -0.35 -42.08 21.16
C MET A 232 -1.41 -41.95 20.07
N LEU A 233 -2.24 -40.92 20.17
CA LEU A 233 -3.19 -40.57 19.12
C LEU A 233 -2.55 -39.57 18.18
N PHE A 234 -2.41 -39.94 16.91
CA PHE A 234 -1.95 -39.07 15.83
C PHE A 234 -3.16 -38.59 15.05
N ILE A 235 -3.31 -37.28 14.89
CA ILE A 235 -4.43 -36.69 14.15
C ILE A 235 -3.89 -35.80 13.05
N PHE A 236 -4.38 -36.07 11.85
CA PHE A 236 -4.14 -35.28 10.65
C PHE A 236 -5.42 -34.57 10.27
N GLN A 237 -5.33 -33.26 10.04
CA GLN A 237 -6.45 -32.48 9.55
C GLN A 237 -6.22 -32.02 8.11
N ILE A 238 -7.27 -32.06 7.28
CA ILE A 238 -7.26 -31.31 6.02
C ILE A 238 -7.57 -29.84 6.33
N ASN A 239 -6.55 -28.99 6.22
CA ASN A 239 -6.66 -27.54 6.43
C ASN A 239 -7.78 -26.93 5.54
N LYS A 240 -8.59 -26.06 6.12
CA LYS A 240 -9.72 -25.38 5.46
C LYS A 240 -9.26 -24.37 4.41
N ASN A 241 -8.06 -23.80 4.54
CA ASN A 241 -7.57 -22.65 3.76
C ASN A 241 -6.41 -23.02 2.84
N PHE A 242 -6.57 -24.07 2.03
CA PHE A 242 -5.49 -24.61 1.18
C PHE A 242 -5.11 -23.73 -0.03
N GLU A 243 -5.76 -22.58 -0.26
CA GLU A 243 -5.44 -21.71 -1.42
C GLU A 243 -3.98 -21.19 -1.44
N GLN A 244 -3.23 -21.32 -0.35
CA GLN A 244 -1.83 -20.93 -0.27
C GLN A 244 -0.93 -22.17 -0.37
N GLN A 245 -0.19 -22.29 -1.47
CA GLN A 245 0.70 -23.40 -1.87
C GLN A 245 1.88 -23.68 -0.91
N LYS A 246 1.73 -23.55 0.41
CA LYS A 246 2.77 -23.95 1.35
C LYS A 246 2.70 -25.47 1.56
N PRO A 247 3.81 -26.21 1.37
CA PRO A 247 3.83 -27.63 1.69
C PRO A 247 3.46 -27.83 3.17
N TYR A 248 2.69 -28.88 3.45
CA TYR A 248 2.37 -29.31 4.81
C TYR A 248 3.68 -29.38 5.61
N SER A 249 3.74 -28.69 6.74
CA SER A 249 4.85 -28.83 7.68
C SER A 249 4.44 -29.83 8.76
N ASN A 250 5.39 -30.34 9.55
CA ASN A 250 5.10 -31.23 10.69
C ASN A 250 4.09 -30.63 11.70
N GLN A 251 3.74 -29.34 11.58
CA GLN A 251 2.73 -28.62 12.36
C GLN A 251 1.30 -29.14 12.17
N ASP A 252 1.01 -29.95 11.15
CA ASP A 252 -0.34 -30.49 10.89
C ASP A 252 -0.61 -31.86 11.55
N LEU A 253 0.37 -32.37 12.30
CA LEU A 253 0.24 -33.59 13.10
C LEU A 253 0.03 -33.23 14.57
N ILE A 254 -1.08 -33.68 15.13
CA ILE A 254 -1.39 -33.49 16.54
C ILE A 254 -1.19 -34.81 17.26
N THR A 255 -0.37 -34.80 18.30
CA THR A 255 -0.14 -35.97 19.16
C THR A 255 -0.79 -35.79 20.52
N ILE A 256 -1.59 -36.77 20.93
CA ILE A 256 -2.09 -36.87 22.31
C ILE A 256 -1.51 -38.11 22.98
N GLN A 257 -0.72 -37.86 24.02
CA GLN A 257 -0.22 -38.90 24.92
C GLN A 257 -1.20 -39.09 26.08
N THR A 258 -2.24 -39.90 25.87
CA THR A 258 -3.13 -40.30 26.97
C THR A 258 -3.61 -41.74 26.82
N GLU A 259 -3.74 -42.43 27.96
CA GLU A 259 -4.49 -43.66 27.99
C GLU A 259 -5.97 -43.35 27.84
N PHE A 260 -6.56 -43.75 26.72
CA PHE A 260 -7.99 -43.74 26.50
C PHE A 260 -8.42 -45.08 25.92
N SER A 261 -9.66 -45.45 26.21
CA SER A 261 -10.32 -46.62 25.64
C SER A 261 -11.04 -46.28 24.34
N TRP A 262 -11.41 -45.02 24.16
CA TRP A 262 -12.16 -44.52 23.01
C TRP A 262 -11.91 -43.02 22.80
N PHE A 263 -12.06 -42.55 21.56
CA PHE A 263 -12.03 -41.13 21.24
C PHE A 263 -12.98 -40.77 20.09
N ALA A 264 -13.35 -39.49 20.01
CA ALA A 264 -13.97 -38.88 18.84
C ALA A 264 -13.40 -37.50 18.58
N ILE A 265 -13.57 -37.02 17.36
CA ILE A 265 -13.14 -35.68 16.94
C ILE A 265 -14.36 -34.95 16.40
N SER A 266 -14.52 -33.68 16.79
CA SER A 266 -15.59 -32.86 16.26
C SER A 266 -15.29 -31.37 16.42
N ASN A 267 -15.43 -30.58 15.35
CA ASN A 267 -15.22 -29.13 15.34
C ASN A 267 -13.92 -28.69 16.04
N ASP A 268 -12.77 -29.22 15.61
CA ASP A 268 -11.46 -28.88 16.17
C ASP A 268 -11.31 -29.25 17.66
N MET A 269 -12.11 -30.20 18.16
CA MET A 269 -11.99 -30.75 19.50
C MET A 269 -11.88 -32.26 19.48
N ILE A 270 -11.12 -32.79 20.43
CA ILE A 270 -10.89 -34.22 20.60
C ILE A 270 -11.45 -34.62 21.95
N PHE A 271 -12.39 -35.56 21.91
CA PHE A 271 -13.01 -36.15 23.07
C PHE A 271 -12.30 -37.47 23.30
N THR A 272 -11.58 -37.60 24.40
CA THR A 272 -11.03 -38.88 24.82
C THR A 272 -11.85 -39.42 25.99
N PHE A 273 -11.95 -40.73 26.09
CA PHE A 273 -12.61 -41.41 27.19
C PHE A 273 -11.74 -42.55 27.71
N ASN A 274 -11.44 -42.53 29.01
CA ASN A 274 -10.71 -43.60 29.69
C ASN A 274 -11.69 -44.45 30.51
N GLN A 275 -11.91 -45.69 30.09
CA GLN A 275 -12.86 -46.60 30.75
C GLN A 275 -12.40 -47.04 32.13
N LYS A 276 -11.09 -47.06 32.41
CA LYS A 276 -10.58 -47.48 33.72
C LYS A 276 -10.80 -46.43 34.79
N THR A 277 -10.65 -45.15 34.41
CA THR A 277 -10.83 -44.03 35.34
C THR A 277 -12.24 -43.43 35.29
N SER A 278 -13.05 -43.84 34.30
CA SER A 278 -14.35 -43.26 34.00
C SER A 278 -14.27 -41.74 33.78
N GLU A 279 -13.22 -41.30 33.10
CA GLU A 279 -12.97 -39.89 32.81
C GLU A 279 -13.03 -39.62 31.31
N SER A 280 -13.74 -38.56 30.93
CA SER A 280 -13.65 -37.97 29.61
C SER A 280 -12.84 -36.69 29.66
N SER A 281 -12.00 -36.47 28.65
CA SER A 281 -11.25 -35.24 28.49
C SER A 281 -11.54 -34.63 27.12
N ILE A 282 -11.67 -33.30 27.09
CA ILE A 282 -11.83 -32.54 25.85
C ILE A 282 -10.53 -31.80 25.60
N TYR A 283 -9.94 -31.99 24.43
CA TYR A 283 -8.75 -31.27 23.95
C TYR A 283 -9.15 -30.35 22.81
N GLN A 284 -8.59 -29.15 22.80
CA GLN A 284 -8.65 -28.26 21.66
C GLN A 284 -7.52 -28.59 20.70
N ILE A 285 -7.84 -28.68 19.42
CA ILE A 285 -6.87 -28.71 18.34
C ILE A 285 -6.36 -27.29 18.12
N LEU A 286 -5.07 -27.07 18.36
CA LEU A 286 -4.39 -25.82 18.08
C LEU A 286 -3.42 -26.06 16.90
N TYR A 287 -3.56 -25.30 15.82
CA TYR A 287 -2.76 -25.50 14.61
C TYR A 287 -1.28 -25.19 14.88
N GLY A 288 -0.40 -26.13 14.55
CA GLY A 288 1.04 -26.01 14.78
C GLY A 288 1.48 -25.97 16.25
N GLN A 289 0.59 -26.36 17.16
CA GLN A 289 0.88 -26.49 18.59
C GLN A 289 0.32 -27.81 19.12
N ASP A 290 0.85 -28.27 20.25
CA ASP A 290 0.28 -29.44 20.93
C ASP A 290 -1.19 -29.18 21.31
N SER A 291 -1.99 -30.25 21.27
CA SER A 291 -3.39 -30.15 21.69
C SER A 291 -3.48 -29.68 23.14
N LYS A 292 -4.41 -28.76 23.43
CA LYS A 292 -4.58 -28.20 24.77
C LYS A 292 -5.77 -28.84 25.45
N LYS A 293 -5.55 -29.51 26.58
CA LYS A 293 -6.64 -30.03 27.40
C LYS A 293 -7.50 -28.86 27.92
N ILE A 294 -8.77 -28.84 27.52
CA ILE A 294 -9.74 -27.81 27.93
C ILE A 294 -10.35 -28.21 29.28
N VAL A 295 -10.85 -29.44 29.36
CA VAL A 295 -11.58 -29.92 30.54
C VAL A 295 -11.41 -31.44 30.70
N GLN A 296 -11.49 -31.89 31.95
CA GLN A 296 -11.61 -33.29 32.34
C GLN A 296 -12.87 -33.43 33.18
N MET A 297 -13.69 -34.41 32.88
CA MET A 297 -14.96 -34.67 33.56
C MET A 297 -15.08 -36.14 33.87
N LYS A 298 -15.59 -36.46 35.06
CA LYS A 298 -15.99 -37.83 35.39
C LYS A 298 -17.30 -38.14 34.68
N VAL A 299 -17.35 -39.27 34.02
CA VAL A 299 -18.55 -39.81 33.39
C VAL A 299 -18.96 -41.04 34.23
N PRO A 300 -20.25 -41.32 34.44
CA PRO A 300 -20.68 -42.54 35.13
C PRO A 300 -20.02 -43.79 34.55
N GLU A 301 -19.88 -44.87 35.32
CA GLU A 301 -19.31 -46.13 34.79
C GLU A 301 -20.20 -46.73 33.69
N PHE A 302 -19.59 -47.12 32.56
CA PHE A 302 -20.30 -47.78 31.46
C PHE A 302 -19.40 -48.72 30.64
N GLN A 303 -20.03 -49.56 29.81
CA GLN A 303 -19.36 -50.53 28.96
C GLN A 303 -18.73 -49.89 27.70
N SER A 304 -19.43 -48.96 27.04
CA SER A 304 -18.86 -48.14 25.96
C SER A 304 -19.48 -46.74 25.90
N VAL A 305 -18.73 -45.77 25.38
CA VAL A 305 -19.22 -44.40 25.10
C VAL A 305 -19.07 -44.10 23.64
N GLU A 306 -20.07 -43.39 23.12
CA GLU A 306 -20.00 -42.77 21.81
C GLU A 306 -20.37 -41.28 21.94
N PHE A 307 -19.73 -40.43 21.15
CA PHE A 307 -20.05 -39.01 21.04
C PHE A 307 -20.70 -38.76 19.68
N ASP A 308 -21.83 -38.06 19.69
CA ASP A 308 -22.43 -37.58 18.45
C ASP A 308 -21.83 -36.21 18.08
N PRO A 309 -21.00 -36.11 17.03
CA PRO A 309 -20.35 -34.87 16.63
C PRO A 309 -21.33 -33.79 16.18
N ILE A 310 -22.53 -34.17 15.72
CA ILE A 310 -23.54 -33.21 15.25
C ILE A 310 -24.33 -32.67 16.44
N ASP A 311 -24.80 -33.55 17.30
CA ASP A 311 -25.67 -33.20 18.41
C ASP A 311 -24.92 -32.78 19.69
N LYS A 312 -23.60 -33.05 19.73
CA LYS A 312 -22.71 -32.78 20.89
C LYS A 312 -23.16 -33.50 22.17
N SER A 313 -23.77 -34.66 22.03
CA SER A 313 -24.21 -35.50 23.15
C SER A 313 -23.29 -36.70 23.34
N PHE A 314 -23.12 -37.10 24.60
CA PHE A 314 -22.48 -38.36 24.96
C PHE A 314 -23.55 -39.43 25.12
N TYR A 315 -23.31 -40.60 24.57
CA TYR A 315 -24.16 -41.76 24.71
C TYR A 315 -23.42 -42.81 25.52
N LEU A 316 -23.92 -43.10 26.71
CA LEU A 316 -23.39 -44.16 27.57
C LEU A 316 -24.15 -45.45 27.22
N ILE A 317 -23.41 -46.46 26.81
CA ILE A 317 -23.95 -47.72 26.32
C ILE A 317 -23.55 -48.81 27.31
N ASN A 318 -24.54 -49.39 27.97
CA ASN A 318 -24.43 -50.55 28.85
C ASN A 318 -25.22 -51.72 28.26
N LYS A 319 -24.94 -52.95 28.71
CA LYS A 319 -25.57 -54.20 28.22
C LYS A 319 -27.06 -54.12 27.89
N ASN A 320 -27.85 -53.45 28.74
CA ASN A 320 -29.30 -53.33 28.61
C ASN A 320 -29.82 -51.89 28.71
N ASN A 321 -28.92 -50.88 28.69
CA ASN A 321 -29.33 -49.49 28.89
C ASN A 321 -28.51 -48.55 27.99
N LEU A 322 -29.21 -47.69 27.27
CA LEU A 322 -28.65 -46.57 26.53
C LEU A 322 -29.06 -45.27 27.20
N ARG A 323 -28.07 -44.49 27.67
CA ARG A 323 -28.29 -43.17 28.25
C ARG A 323 -27.72 -42.08 27.36
N ARG A 324 -28.50 -41.05 27.06
CA ARG A 324 -28.02 -39.83 26.38
C ARG A 324 -27.74 -38.76 27.43
N LEU A 325 -26.47 -38.46 27.64
CA LEU A 325 -26.03 -37.33 28.42
C LEU A 325 -25.83 -36.13 27.51
N VAL A 326 -26.60 -35.09 27.77
CA VAL A 326 -26.42 -33.80 27.10
C VAL A 326 -25.80 -32.84 28.10
N ILE A 327 -24.79 -32.10 27.66
CA ILE A 327 -24.20 -31.06 28.49
C ILE A 327 -25.26 -29.97 28.66
N ASP A 328 -25.72 -29.82 29.90
CA ASP A 328 -26.70 -28.83 30.26
C ASP A 328 -26.02 -27.47 30.38
N SER A 329 -26.67 -26.45 29.85
CA SER A 329 -26.35 -25.08 30.21
C SER A 329 -27.42 -24.61 31.18
N SER A 330 -27.03 -23.82 32.17
CA SER A 330 -27.95 -23.22 33.15
C SER A 330 -28.99 -22.27 32.52
N PHE A 331 -29.09 -22.19 31.19
CA PHE A 331 -29.99 -21.29 30.46
C PHE A 331 -31.20 -22.06 29.91
N PRO A 332 -32.40 -21.47 29.95
CA PRO A 332 -33.66 -22.13 29.58
C PRO A 332 -33.77 -22.51 28.10
N GLU A 333 -32.85 -22.04 27.25
CA GLU A 333 -32.84 -22.34 25.81
C GLU A 333 -31.80 -23.41 25.45
N LYS A 334 -32.27 -24.66 25.41
CA LYS A 334 -31.82 -25.78 24.56
C LYS A 334 -30.49 -26.47 24.92
N SER A 335 -30.65 -27.74 25.29
CA SER A 335 -29.64 -28.80 25.25
C SER A 335 -29.06 -29.01 23.83
N GLY A 336 -27.91 -29.70 23.73
CA GLY A 336 -27.28 -30.07 22.46
C GLY A 336 -26.08 -29.16 22.12
N PRO A 337 -25.87 -28.78 20.84
CA PRO A 337 -24.71 -27.98 20.45
C PRO A 337 -24.62 -26.61 21.14
N VAL A 338 -25.77 -25.97 21.38
CA VAL A 338 -25.86 -24.69 22.10
C VAL A 338 -25.33 -24.84 23.52
N GLY A 339 -25.89 -25.77 24.29
CA GLY A 339 -25.45 -26.04 25.66
C GLY A 339 -23.98 -26.41 25.75
N PHE A 340 -23.48 -27.20 24.79
CA PHE A 340 -22.07 -27.54 24.68
C PHE A 340 -21.15 -26.31 24.51
N TYR A 341 -21.44 -25.43 23.56
CA TYR A 341 -20.62 -24.23 23.33
C TYR A 341 -20.74 -23.21 24.47
N GLN A 342 -21.90 -23.13 25.14
CA GLN A 342 -22.05 -22.33 26.35
C GLN A 342 -21.24 -22.88 27.52
N PHE A 343 -21.18 -24.20 27.67
CA PHE A 343 -20.30 -24.86 28.64
C PHE A 343 -18.83 -24.53 28.37
N LEU A 344 -18.40 -24.57 27.10
CA LEU A 344 -17.05 -24.16 26.72
C LEU A 344 -16.79 -22.68 27.03
N TYR A 345 -17.72 -21.78 26.70
CA TYR A 345 -17.64 -20.37 27.07
C TYR A 345 -17.39 -20.20 28.58
N ASN A 346 -18.22 -20.81 29.42
CA ASN A 346 -18.07 -20.73 30.87
C ASN A 346 -16.73 -21.30 31.35
N THR A 347 -16.30 -22.43 30.77
CA THR A 347 -15.02 -23.06 31.09
C THR A 347 -13.84 -22.16 30.73
N TYR A 348 -13.86 -21.54 29.56
CA TYR A 348 -12.82 -20.62 29.11
C TYR A 348 -12.79 -19.33 29.93
N ILE A 349 -13.96 -18.77 30.30
CA ILE A 349 -14.04 -17.62 31.23
C ILE A 349 -13.40 -17.96 32.58
N GLN A 350 -13.69 -19.14 33.15
CA GLN A 350 -13.07 -19.58 34.40
C GLN A 350 -11.54 -19.73 34.29
N GLN A 351 -11.03 -20.03 33.09
CA GLN A 351 -9.60 -20.12 32.80
C GLN A 351 -8.97 -18.79 32.40
N ASN A 352 -9.72 -17.68 32.45
CA ASN A 352 -9.32 -16.35 31.97
C ASN A 352 -8.88 -16.33 30.48
N LYS A 353 -9.46 -17.21 29.66
CA LYS A 353 -9.22 -17.36 28.22
C LYS A 353 -10.34 -16.69 27.44
N ILE A 354 -10.30 -15.36 27.42
CA ILE A 354 -11.42 -14.55 26.94
C ILE A 354 -11.69 -14.77 25.45
N ASP A 355 -10.65 -14.85 24.62
CA ASP A 355 -10.81 -14.94 23.17
C ASP A 355 -11.45 -16.28 22.77
N GLU A 356 -10.99 -17.38 23.37
CA GLU A 356 -11.59 -18.71 23.16
C GLU A 356 -13.03 -18.80 23.68
N ALA A 357 -13.34 -18.09 24.78
CA ALA A 357 -14.71 -17.98 25.27
C ALA A 357 -15.61 -17.30 24.23
N ILE A 358 -15.20 -16.13 23.71
CA ILE A 358 -15.98 -15.40 22.72
C ILE A 358 -16.17 -16.21 21.43
N ILE A 359 -15.13 -16.89 20.94
CA ILE A 359 -15.23 -17.76 19.77
C ILE A 359 -16.25 -18.89 20.02
N SER A 360 -16.22 -19.51 21.21
CA SER A 360 -17.18 -20.54 21.59
C SER A 360 -18.60 -19.99 21.61
N LEU A 361 -18.80 -18.78 22.14
CA LEU A 361 -20.09 -18.12 22.19
C LEU A 361 -20.64 -17.82 20.78
N ILE A 362 -19.80 -17.35 19.85
CA ILE A 362 -20.18 -17.11 18.45
C ILE A 362 -20.57 -18.44 17.76
N ASN A 363 -19.78 -19.50 17.98
CA ASN A 363 -20.02 -20.83 17.41
C ASN A 363 -21.29 -21.52 17.96
N SER A 364 -21.78 -21.10 19.12
CA SER A 364 -23.03 -21.63 19.71
C SER A 364 -24.27 -21.36 18.83
N LYS A 365 -24.19 -20.38 17.92
CA LYS A 365 -25.32 -19.93 17.07
C LYS A 365 -26.55 -19.46 17.87
N ILE A 366 -26.39 -19.08 19.14
CA ILE A 366 -27.46 -18.43 19.90
C ILE A 366 -27.77 -17.04 19.35
N SER A 367 -28.93 -16.50 19.72
CA SER A 367 -29.31 -15.15 19.28
C SER A 367 -28.29 -14.10 19.72
N PHE A 368 -28.10 -13.06 18.91
CA PHE A 368 -27.23 -11.94 19.25
C PHE A 368 -27.56 -11.32 20.61
N ASN A 369 -28.85 -11.17 20.93
CA ASN A 369 -29.30 -10.64 22.22
C ASN A 369 -28.88 -11.55 23.38
N THR A 370 -28.94 -12.86 23.21
CA THR A 370 -28.47 -13.82 24.22
C THR A 370 -26.96 -13.68 24.44
N MET A 371 -26.16 -13.57 23.37
CA MET A 371 -24.71 -13.36 23.47
C MET A 371 -24.37 -12.05 24.22
N VAL A 372 -25.07 -10.96 23.89
CA VAL A 372 -24.90 -9.66 24.57
C VAL A 372 -25.26 -9.78 26.04
N ASN A 373 -26.40 -10.40 26.39
CA ASN A 373 -26.80 -10.58 27.78
C ASN A 373 -25.79 -11.42 28.58
N MET A 374 -25.21 -12.45 27.98
CA MET A 374 -24.19 -13.30 28.62
C MET A 374 -22.87 -12.58 28.88
N THR A 375 -22.56 -11.52 28.12
CA THR A 375 -21.31 -10.76 28.23
C THR A 375 -21.50 -9.39 28.90
N LYS A 376 -22.74 -8.92 29.07
CA LYS A 376 -23.09 -7.58 29.58
C LYS A 376 -22.51 -7.23 30.95
N SER A 377 -22.30 -8.23 31.81
CA SER A 377 -21.73 -8.02 33.15
C SER A 377 -20.25 -7.61 33.13
N ASN A 378 -19.54 -7.85 32.02
CA ASN A 378 -18.14 -7.49 31.86
C ASN A 378 -17.95 -6.69 30.55
N PRO A 379 -17.71 -5.37 30.62
CA PRO A 379 -17.52 -4.53 29.45
C PRO A 379 -16.42 -5.01 28.49
N VAL A 380 -15.35 -5.60 29.01
CA VAL A 380 -14.23 -6.11 28.21
C VAL A 380 -14.65 -7.34 27.39
N LEU A 381 -15.45 -8.24 27.98
CA LEU A 381 -16.01 -9.39 27.26
C LEU A 381 -16.96 -8.93 26.16
N LEU A 382 -17.87 -8.01 26.48
CA LEU A 382 -18.85 -7.51 25.52
C LEU A 382 -18.16 -6.74 24.37
N HIS A 383 -17.11 -5.98 24.67
CA HIS A 383 -16.28 -5.33 23.66
C HIS A 383 -15.60 -6.35 22.73
N LYS A 384 -14.94 -7.37 23.30
CA LYS A 384 -14.30 -8.44 22.52
C LYS A 384 -15.30 -9.26 21.70
N LEU A 385 -16.51 -9.45 22.21
CA LEU A 385 -17.62 -10.05 21.47
C LEU A 385 -17.94 -9.23 20.23
N PHE A 386 -18.10 -7.91 20.36
CA PHE A 386 -18.42 -7.05 19.22
C PHE A 386 -17.29 -7.02 18.18
N ILE A 387 -16.03 -6.93 18.59
CA ILE A 387 -14.89 -7.03 17.65
C ILE A 387 -14.94 -8.36 16.89
N SER A 388 -15.00 -9.48 17.62
CA SER A 388 -15.01 -10.82 17.01
C SER A 388 -16.20 -11.02 16.08
N LEU A 389 -17.37 -10.47 16.42
CA LEU A 389 -18.56 -10.53 15.57
C LEU A 389 -18.42 -9.71 14.29
N VAL A 390 -17.77 -8.55 14.34
CA VAL A 390 -17.51 -7.74 13.14
C VAL A 390 -16.67 -8.55 12.14
N ASP A 391 -15.61 -9.21 12.62
CA ASP A 391 -14.74 -10.01 11.75
C ASP A 391 -15.39 -11.33 11.30
N TYR A 392 -16.23 -11.94 12.15
CA TYR A 392 -16.94 -13.19 11.83
C TYR A 392 -18.07 -13.01 10.81
N LEU A 393 -18.74 -11.85 10.79
CA LEU A 393 -19.88 -11.62 9.92
C LEU A 393 -19.46 -11.50 8.44
N PRO A 394 -20.15 -12.21 7.52
CA PRO A 394 -19.87 -12.12 6.09
C PRO A 394 -20.21 -10.72 5.55
N GLU A 395 -19.53 -10.32 4.46
CA GLU A 395 -19.74 -9.01 3.80
C GLU A 395 -21.18 -8.79 3.31
N SER A 396 -21.94 -9.87 3.08
CA SER A 396 -23.37 -9.79 2.78
C SER A 396 -24.20 -9.11 3.88
N ASN A 397 -23.70 -9.09 5.13
CA ASN A 397 -24.34 -8.47 6.29
C ASN A 397 -23.78 -7.07 6.61
N ARG A 398 -23.35 -6.31 5.60
CA ARG A 398 -22.66 -5.00 5.76
C ARG A 398 -23.36 -4.03 6.72
N ARG A 399 -24.70 -3.90 6.65
CA ARG A 399 -25.45 -2.99 7.54
C ARG A 399 -25.34 -3.40 9.01
N PHE A 400 -25.48 -4.70 9.29
CA PHE A 400 -25.37 -5.22 10.65
C PHE A 400 -23.92 -5.13 11.15
N LYS A 401 -22.94 -5.44 10.30
CA LYS A 401 -21.51 -5.30 10.60
C LYS A 401 -21.13 -3.86 10.97
N LYS A 402 -21.60 -2.86 10.23
CA LYS A 402 -21.44 -1.43 10.59
C LYS A 402 -22.05 -1.08 11.95
N SER A 403 -23.24 -1.60 12.25
CA SER A 403 -23.89 -1.37 13.54
C SER A 403 -23.12 -1.99 14.71
N ILE A 404 -22.57 -3.19 14.54
CA ILE A 404 -21.74 -3.81 15.58
C ILE A 404 -20.40 -3.08 15.71
N ALA A 405 -19.77 -2.67 14.61
CA ALA A 405 -18.53 -1.89 14.64
C ALA A 405 -18.70 -0.56 15.37
N LEU A 406 -19.83 0.14 15.18
CA LEU A 406 -20.16 1.34 15.95
C LEU A 406 -20.29 1.04 17.45
N ARG A 407 -20.98 -0.05 17.83
CA ARG A 407 -21.10 -0.43 19.25
C ARG A 407 -19.77 -0.87 19.85
N ALA A 408 -18.92 -1.56 19.08
CA ALA A 408 -17.56 -1.88 19.47
C ALA A 408 -16.78 -0.58 19.73
N LEU A 409 -16.82 0.38 18.81
CA LEU A 409 -16.15 1.68 18.92
C LEU A 409 -16.60 2.45 20.18
N GLU A 410 -17.91 2.61 20.41
CA GLU A 410 -18.45 3.28 21.61
C GLU A 410 -17.95 2.62 22.90
N MET A 411 -17.95 1.29 22.94
CA MET A 411 -17.44 0.54 24.08
C MET A 411 -15.94 0.67 24.26
N TYR A 412 -15.21 0.64 23.16
CA TYR A 412 -13.77 0.81 23.14
C TYR A 412 -13.40 2.16 23.77
N VAL A 413 -13.98 3.24 23.24
CA VAL A 413 -13.77 4.61 23.72
C VAL A 413 -14.11 4.73 25.20
N ARG A 414 -15.25 4.18 25.63
CA ARG A 414 -15.67 4.22 27.04
C ARG A 414 -14.70 3.48 27.99
N ILE A 415 -14.13 2.36 27.56
CA ILE A 415 -13.20 1.58 28.38
C ILE A 415 -11.86 2.31 28.50
N GLU A 416 -11.28 2.76 27.39
CA GLU A 416 -9.95 3.40 27.43
C GLU A 416 -9.99 4.82 27.98
N SER A 417 -11.02 5.62 27.69
CA SER A 417 -11.15 6.98 28.26
C SER A 417 -11.35 6.97 29.78
N SER A 418 -11.85 5.87 30.34
CA SER A 418 -11.96 5.68 31.79
C SER A 418 -10.62 5.37 32.49
N GLY A 419 -9.56 5.11 31.72
CA GLY A 419 -8.25 4.74 32.23
C GLY A 419 -8.19 3.36 32.91
N GLN A 420 -9.27 2.57 32.87
CA GLN A 420 -9.37 1.30 33.58
C GLN A 420 -8.48 0.21 33.00
N GLN A 421 -8.40 0.12 31.66
CA GLN A 421 -7.67 -0.93 30.98
C GLN A 421 -7.32 -0.51 29.55
N LYS A 422 -6.07 -0.70 29.13
CA LYS A 422 -5.68 -0.65 27.72
C LYS A 422 -6.11 -1.93 27.02
N LEU A 423 -6.77 -1.81 25.88
CA LEU A 423 -7.31 -2.93 25.11
C LEU A 423 -6.31 -3.35 24.00
N ASN A 424 -6.46 -4.58 23.52
CA ASN A 424 -5.65 -5.16 22.44
C ASN A 424 -6.61 -5.76 21.38
N PRO A 425 -6.48 -5.43 20.07
CA PRO A 425 -5.49 -4.52 19.43
C PRO A 425 -5.60 -3.08 19.94
N PRO A 426 -4.52 -2.27 19.87
CA PRO A 426 -4.57 -0.84 20.20
C PRO A 426 -5.67 -0.10 19.45
N PHE A 427 -6.28 0.91 20.08
CA PHE A 427 -7.44 1.63 19.57
C PHE A 427 -7.26 2.09 18.13
N TYR A 428 -6.13 2.75 17.87
CA TYR A 428 -5.81 3.31 16.58
C TYR A 428 -5.72 2.25 15.48
N GLU A 429 -5.01 1.15 15.72
CA GLU A 429 -4.84 0.07 14.73
C GLU A 429 -6.18 -0.54 14.35
N TRP A 430 -7.03 -0.80 15.34
CA TRP A 430 -8.36 -1.35 15.11
C TRP A 430 -9.27 -0.37 14.37
N VAL A 431 -9.34 0.88 14.79
CA VAL A 431 -10.18 1.90 14.13
C VAL A 431 -9.76 2.08 12.68
N GLN A 432 -8.45 2.14 12.39
CA GLN A 432 -7.97 2.25 11.02
C GLN A 432 -8.31 1.05 10.16
N ASP A 433 -8.13 -0.17 10.68
CA ASP A 433 -8.54 -1.40 9.98
C ASP A 433 -10.04 -1.37 9.65
N GLN A 434 -10.89 -0.96 10.60
CA GLN A 434 -12.33 -0.87 10.40
C GLN A 434 -12.74 0.26 9.44
N MET A 435 -12.01 1.38 9.41
CA MET A 435 -12.19 2.44 8.42
C MET A 435 -11.79 1.97 7.01
N ASN A 436 -10.67 1.25 6.89
CA ASN A 436 -10.19 0.69 5.62
C ASN A 436 -11.16 -0.38 5.07
N LYS A 437 -11.74 -1.20 5.95
CA LYS A 437 -12.82 -2.14 5.61
C LYS A 437 -14.16 -1.44 5.30
N GLY A 438 -14.26 -0.13 5.54
CA GLY A 438 -15.49 0.65 5.32
C GLY A 438 -16.62 0.33 6.29
N ASN A 439 -16.28 -0.23 7.47
CA ASN A 439 -17.21 -0.50 8.57
C ASN A 439 -17.43 0.75 9.43
N LEU A 440 -16.40 1.59 9.56
CA LEU A 440 -16.47 2.89 10.22
C LEU A 440 -16.15 4.00 9.21
N SER A 441 -16.70 5.18 9.43
CA SER A 441 -16.32 6.40 8.71
C SER A 441 -15.65 7.37 9.67
N GLN A 442 -14.72 8.18 9.17
CA GLN A 442 -14.01 9.17 10.01
C GLN A 442 -14.99 10.04 10.81
N LYS A 443 -16.06 10.54 10.15
CA LYS A 443 -17.11 11.34 10.81
C LYS A 443 -17.71 10.65 12.04
N VAL A 444 -18.10 9.38 11.89
CA VAL A 444 -18.68 8.58 12.99
C VAL A 444 -17.66 8.38 14.11
N VAL A 445 -16.38 8.19 13.78
CA VAL A 445 -15.33 8.05 14.79
C VAL A 445 -15.18 9.32 15.61
N CYS A 446 -15.11 10.48 14.95
CA CYS A 446 -15.06 11.79 15.60
C CYS A 446 -16.31 12.02 16.47
N GLU A 447 -17.51 11.78 15.94
CA GLU A 447 -18.75 11.95 16.71
C GLU A 447 -18.75 11.14 18.01
N VAL A 448 -18.23 9.91 17.98
CA VAL A 448 -18.13 9.08 19.20
C VAL A 448 -17.06 9.65 20.14
N LEU A 449 -15.88 10.03 19.64
CA LEU A 449 -14.83 10.60 20.48
C LEU A 449 -15.27 11.92 21.15
N ASP A 450 -15.96 12.79 20.42
CA ASP A 450 -16.56 14.04 20.93
C ASP A 450 -17.57 13.77 22.04
N VAL A 451 -18.47 12.80 21.84
CA VAL A 451 -19.49 12.42 22.84
C VAL A 451 -18.86 11.97 24.16
N TYR A 452 -17.70 11.33 24.11
CA TYR A 452 -16.97 10.86 25.29
C TYR A 452 -15.83 11.78 25.74
N GLY A 453 -15.59 12.90 25.06
CA GLY A 453 -14.52 13.86 25.37
C GLY A 453 -13.10 13.26 25.32
N TRP A 454 -12.87 12.26 24.47
CA TRP A 454 -11.57 11.59 24.37
C TRP A 454 -10.73 12.16 23.22
N ASN A 455 -9.96 13.21 23.52
CA ASN A 455 -9.28 14.03 22.51
C ASN A 455 -7.92 13.45 22.05
N GLU A 456 -7.26 12.63 22.88
CA GLU A 456 -5.92 12.08 22.61
C GLU A 456 -5.81 11.36 21.25
N PRO A 457 -6.78 10.50 20.83
CA PRO A 457 -6.63 9.73 19.60
C PRO A 457 -6.85 10.51 18.29
N TYR A 458 -7.35 11.75 18.37
CA TYR A 458 -7.71 12.54 17.18
C TYR A 458 -6.56 12.71 16.21
N GLY A 459 -5.38 13.10 16.73
CA GLY A 459 -4.20 13.39 15.94
C GLY A 459 -3.65 12.19 15.17
N GLU A 460 -3.93 10.97 15.65
CA GLU A 460 -3.54 9.74 14.96
C GLU A 460 -4.59 9.35 13.92
N ILE A 461 -5.88 9.40 14.26
CA ILE A 461 -6.98 8.91 13.42
C ILE A 461 -7.27 9.85 12.25
N ILE A 462 -7.35 11.15 12.50
CA ILE A 462 -7.69 12.13 11.47
C ILE A 462 -6.43 12.51 10.71
N LYS A 463 -6.37 12.09 9.44
CA LYS A 463 -5.29 12.49 8.53
C LYS A 463 -5.51 13.88 7.93
N ASP A 464 -6.76 14.34 7.91
CA ASP A 464 -7.14 15.65 7.38
C ASP A 464 -6.79 16.76 8.39
N LYS A 465 -5.80 17.57 8.03
CA LYS A 465 -5.31 18.66 8.89
C LYS A 465 -6.38 19.73 9.12
N SER A 466 -7.26 19.99 8.15
CA SER A 466 -8.37 20.92 8.32
C SER A 466 -9.29 20.48 9.44
N ALA A 467 -9.72 19.22 9.40
CA ALA A 467 -10.62 18.66 10.41
C ALA A 467 -9.97 18.63 11.80
N LEU A 468 -8.65 18.40 11.89
CA LEU A 468 -7.91 18.52 13.15
C LEU A 468 -7.87 19.97 13.66
N ILE A 469 -7.64 20.95 12.78
CA ILE A 469 -7.65 22.37 13.16
C ILE A 469 -9.03 22.79 13.65
N ASP A 470 -10.10 22.37 12.97
CA ASP A 470 -11.48 22.60 13.40
C ASP A 470 -11.73 22.05 14.79
N HIS A 471 -11.33 20.81 15.02
CA HIS A 471 -11.43 20.16 16.32
C HIS A 471 -10.68 20.93 17.41
N GLU A 472 -9.38 21.22 17.20
CA GLU A 472 -8.58 21.97 18.17
C GLU A 472 -9.19 23.35 18.48
N LEU A 473 -9.71 24.05 17.47
CA LEU A 473 -10.40 25.33 17.67
C LEU A 473 -11.68 25.19 18.50
N SER A 474 -12.48 24.14 18.27
CA SER A 474 -13.70 23.86 19.05
C SER A 474 -13.42 23.58 20.52
N PHE A 475 -12.24 23.05 20.86
CA PHE A 475 -11.82 22.76 22.24
C PHE A 475 -10.86 23.82 22.82
N GLY A 476 -10.65 24.96 22.15
CA GLY A 476 -9.78 26.03 22.63
C GLY A 476 -8.28 25.73 22.53
N GLY A 477 -7.88 24.66 21.84
CA GLY A 477 -6.51 24.26 21.53
C GLY A 477 -5.83 25.15 20.48
N VAL A 478 -5.93 26.48 20.62
CA VAL A 478 -5.49 27.44 19.58
C VAL A 478 -4.01 27.30 19.24
N THR A 479 -3.16 27.01 20.24
CA THR A 479 -1.72 26.80 20.02
C THR A 479 -1.46 25.59 19.11
N ARG A 480 -2.13 24.47 19.38
CA ARG A 480 -1.98 23.24 18.58
C ARG A 480 -2.58 23.40 17.18
N ALA A 481 -3.71 24.08 17.06
CA ALA A 481 -4.30 24.46 15.78
C ALA A 481 -3.32 25.28 14.92
N ALA A 482 -2.59 26.22 15.53
CA ALA A 482 -1.59 27.02 14.84
C ALA A 482 -0.36 26.21 14.40
N GLU A 483 0.08 25.23 15.19
CA GLU A 483 1.14 24.29 14.77
C GLU A 483 0.70 23.47 13.55
N LEU A 484 -0.52 22.91 13.59
CA LEU A 484 -1.10 22.10 12.52
C LEU A 484 -1.31 22.89 11.22
N LEU A 485 -1.56 24.20 11.30
CA LEU A 485 -1.71 25.06 10.12
C LEU A 485 -0.48 24.98 9.21
N SER A 486 0.73 24.88 9.76
CA SER A 486 1.96 24.77 8.97
C SER A 486 2.08 23.45 8.18
N GLU A 487 1.32 22.43 8.56
CA GLU A 487 1.29 21.12 7.90
C GLU A 487 0.17 20.98 6.87
N GLU A 488 -0.78 21.93 6.83
CA GLU A 488 -1.91 21.92 5.89
C GLU A 488 -1.42 22.22 4.46
N LYS A 489 -1.82 21.33 3.54
CA LYS A 489 -1.40 21.36 2.14
C LYS A 489 -2.47 21.92 1.22
N ASN A 490 -3.74 21.86 1.63
CA ASN A 490 -4.85 22.39 0.85
C ASN A 490 -4.91 23.92 0.99
N SER A 491 -4.79 24.64 -0.13
CA SER A 491 -4.73 26.11 -0.17
C SER A 491 -5.99 26.78 0.38
N GLU A 492 -7.17 26.23 0.11
CA GLU A 492 -8.44 26.82 0.54
C GLU A 492 -8.65 26.61 2.05
N SER A 493 -8.48 25.38 2.52
CA SER A 493 -8.50 25.03 3.94
C SER A 493 -7.52 25.89 4.74
N PHE A 494 -6.26 25.95 4.29
CA PHE A 494 -5.23 26.75 4.94
C PHE A 494 -5.65 28.21 5.05
N THR A 495 -6.20 28.80 3.98
CA THR A 495 -6.61 30.20 3.98
C THR A 495 -7.72 30.46 5.00
N ASN A 496 -8.77 29.65 4.99
CA ASN A 496 -9.87 29.77 5.94
C ASN A 496 -9.41 29.60 7.39
N ASN A 497 -8.52 28.63 7.64
CA ASN A 497 -7.97 28.36 8.97
C ASN A 497 -7.00 29.45 9.43
N ALA A 498 -6.17 29.98 8.54
CA ALA A 498 -5.31 31.13 8.82
C ALA A 498 -6.15 32.36 9.21
N ILE A 499 -7.24 32.65 8.50
CA ILE A 499 -8.15 33.77 8.83
C ILE A 499 -8.69 33.63 10.26
N ARG A 500 -9.14 32.43 10.63
CA ARG A 500 -9.70 32.16 11.96
C ARG A 500 -8.65 32.28 13.06
N LEU A 501 -7.45 31.77 12.82
CA LEU A 501 -6.35 31.76 13.78
C LEU A 501 -5.67 33.12 13.92
N PHE A 502 -5.71 33.96 12.89
CA PHE A 502 -4.92 35.20 12.83
C PHE A 502 -5.25 36.18 13.96
N ASN A 503 -6.52 36.28 14.34
CA ASN A 503 -6.95 37.18 15.41
C ASN A 503 -6.46 36.76 16.81
N VAL A 504 -6.08 35.48 16.99
CA VAL A 504 -5.68 34.94 18.29
C VAL A 504 -4.17 34.68 18.34
N LYS A 505 -3.60 34.15 17.26
CA LYS A 505 -2.19 33.75 17.13
C LYS A 505 -1.57 34.30 15.84
N PRO A 506 -1.45 35.64 15.70
CA PRO A 506 -0.99 36.26 14.47
C PRO A 506 0.42 35.80 14.10
N ASN A 507 1.34 35.72 15.06
CA ASN A 507 2.74 35.38 14.80
C ASN A 507 2.93 33.95 14.27
N GLU A 508 2.21 32.99 14.83
CA GLU A 508 2.22 31.60 14.40
C GLU A 508 1.59 31.42 13.02
N VAL A 509 0.47 32.11 12.75
CA VAL A 509 -0.17 32.13 11.42
C VAL A 509 0.75 32.75 10.38
N ILE A 510 1.37 33.88 10.72
CA ILE A 510 2.34 34.55 9.88
C ILE A 510 3.50 33.59 9.57
N ASN A 511 4.06 32.92 10.58
CA ASN A 511 5.11 31.92 10.38
C ASN A 511 4.66 30.76 9.47
N ALA A 512 3.43 30.26 9.62
CA ALA A 512 2.89 29.21 8.76
C ALA A 512 2.72 29.69 7.30
N ILE A 513 2.28 30.93 7.08
CA ILE A 513 2.21 31.54 5.74
C ILE A 513 3.61 31.62 5.13
N TYR A 514 4.62 31.99 5.92
CA TYR A 514 6.00 32.08 5.47
C TYR A 514 6.63 30.73 5.09
N THR A 515 6.27 29.65 5.79
CA THR A 515 6.84 28.32 5.55
C THR A 515 6.13 27.55 4.44
N SER A 516 4.96 27.99 3.96
CA SER A 516 4.16 27.28 2.96
C SER A 516 4.33 27.83 1.53
N PRO A 517 5.13 27.18 0.66
CA PRO A 517 5.49 27.72 -0.66
C PRO A 517 4.38 27.60 -1.73
N LYS A 518 3.29 26.88 -1.47
CA LYS A 518 2.32 26.44 -2.50
C LYS A 518 0.98 27.19 -2.52
N ILE A 519 0.74 28.08 -1.57
CA ILE A 519 -0.59 28.65 -1.33
C ILE A 519 -0.72 29.98 -2.08
N SER A 520 -1.88 30.24 -2.69
CA SER A 520 -2.15 31.46 -3.47
C SER A 520 -2.02 32.71 -2.60
N GLN A 521 -1.10 33.60 -2.98
CA GLN A 521 -0.50 34.57 -2.06
C GLN A 521 -1.31 35.87 -1.94
N LYS A 522 -2.32 36.07 -2.80
CA LYS A 522 -3.14 37.29 -2.82
C LYS A 522 -4.12 37.37 -1.65
N GLU A 523 -4.57 36.23 -1.13
CA GLU A 523 -5.62 36.15 -0.10
C GLU A 523 -5.11 36.59 1.29
N PHE A 524 -3.79 36.56 1.51
CA PHE A 524 -3.19 36.92 2.80
C PHE A 524 -2.76 38.39 2.92
N ALA A 525 -2.85 39.18 1.84
CA ALA A 525 -2.35 40.55 1.82
C ALA A 525 -2.84 41.40 3.03
N PRO A 526 -4.10 41.30 3.50
CA PRO A 526 -4.54 42.01 4.70
C PRO A 526 -3.81 41.58 5.98
N MET A 527 -3.53 40.29 6.17
CA MET A 527 -2.83 39.76 7.35
C MET A 527 -1.37 40.19 7.37
N ILE A 528 -0.72 40.14 6.21
CA ILE A 528 0.70 40.51 6.05
C ILE A 528 0.90 42.03 6.21
N SER A 529 -0.14 42.82 5.96
CA SER A 529 -0.11 44.27 6.16
C SER A 529 -0.35 44.69 7.62
N SER A 530 -0.55 43.73 8.53
CA SER A 530 -0.76 44.01 9.96
C SER A 530 0.55 44.42 10.67
N PRO A 531 0.47 45.19 11.78
CA PRO A 531 1.63 45.55 12.59
C PRO A 531 2.48 44.34 13.03
N SER A 532 1.85 43.24 13.45
CA SER A 532 2.54 42.02 13.88
C SER A 532 3.31 41.33 12.74
N ALA A 533 2.77 41.38 11.51
CA ALA A 533 3.46 40.87 10.35
C ALA A 533 4.67 41.74 9.96
N ILE A 534 4.57 43.05 10.16
CA ILE A 534 5.63 44.01 9.83
C ILE A 534 6.91 43.74 10.62
N GLU A 535 6.81 43.55 11.94
CA GLU A 535 7.98 43.22 12.78
C GLU A 535 8.66 41.93 12.27
N ARG A 536 7.85 40.91 11.96
CA ARG A 536 8.35 39.63 11.45
C ARG A 536 8.95 39.72 10.05
N ILE A 537 8.38 40.55 9.16
CA ILE A 537 8.93 40.85 7.83
C ILE A 537 10.36 41.39 7.95
N TYR A 538 10.59 42.31 8.88
CA TYR A 538 11.92 42.87 9.12
C TYR A 538 12.90 41.86 9.73
N GLU A 539 12.45 40.91 10.55
CA GLU A 539 13.33 39.82 11.04
C GLU A 539 13.79 38.87 9.92
N LEU A 540 12.98 38.71 8.88
CA LEU A 540 13.29 37.84 7.74
C LEU A 540 14.24 38.48 6.71
N LYS A 541 14.60 39.75 6.90
CA LYS A 541 15.52 40.50 6.01
C LYS A 541 16.91 39.88 5.90
N ASN A 542 17.33 39.08 6.88
CA ASN A 542 18.63 38.41 6.91
C ASN A 542 18.66 37.15 6.01
N GLY A 543 18.14 37.25 4.77
CA GLY A 543 18.26 36.21 3.72
C GLY A 543 17.15 35.17 3.64
N LYS A 544 15.91 35.48 4.06
CA LYS A 544 14.78 34.52 4.02
C LYS A 544 13.57 34.96 3.18
N LEU A 545 13.66 36.04 2.39
CA LEU A 545 12.59 36.50 1.49
C LEU A 545 12.52 35.66 0.20
N LYS A 546 12.19 34.37 0.35
CA LYS A 546 12.27 33.34 -0.73
C LYS A 546 11.29 33.57 -1.88
N THR A 547 10.20 34.28 -1.66
CA THR A 547 9.11 34.44 -2.64
C THR A 547 8.97 35.87 -3.12
N SER A 548 8.53 36.04 -4.37
CA SER A 548 8.32 37.35 -5.01
C SER A 548 7.37 38.26 -4.21
N TRP A 549 6.27 37.71 -3.70
CA TRP A 549 5.32 38.50 -2.92
C TRP A 549 5.86 38.95 -1.56
N LEU A 550 6.75 38.17 -0.91
CA LEU A 550 7.38 38.58 0.34
C LEU A 550 8.33 39.74 0.12
N ARG A 551 9.05 39.69 -1.00
CA ARG A 551 9.85 40.80 -1.47
C ARG A 551 8.99 42.02 -1.75
N ALA A 552 7.84 41.86 -2.42
CA ALA A 552 6.89 42.95 -2.65
C ALA A 552 6.33 43.55 -1.35
N ALA A 553 5.90 42.71 -0.40
CA ALA A 553 5.36 43.16 0.89
C ALA A 553 6.42 43.89 1.72
N PHE A 554 7.65 43.34 1.77
CA PHE A 554 8.79 43.98 2.42
C PHE A 554 9.05 45.36 1.83
N VAL A 555 9.10 45.48 0.50
CA VAL A 555 9.37 46.77 -0.14
C VAL A 555 8.25 47.78 0.06
N LEU A 556 6.99 47.36 -0.07
CA LEU A 556 5.84 48.24 0.18
C LEU A 556 5.87 48.80 1.60
N GLN A 557 6.20 47.94 2.57
CA GLN A 557 6.30 48.35 3.96
C GLN A 557 7.49 49.28 4.19
N MET A 558 8.66 48.96 3.63
CA MET A 558 9.86 49.79 3.73
C MET A 558 9.62 51.18 3.11
N ALA A 559 8.97 51.26 1.95
CA ALA A 559 8.62 52.53 1.32
C ALA A 559 7.64 53.35 2.17
N LYS A 560 6.65 52.70 2.78
CA LYS A 560 5.68 53.34 3.69
C LYS A 560 6.36 53.86 4.95
N ASP A 561 7.25 53.08 5.54
CA ASP A 561 7.99 53.46 6.75
C ASP A 561 9.00 54.58 6.47
N ALA A 562 9.71 54.51 5.36
CA ALA A 562 10.61 55.58 4.91
C ALA A 562 9.85 56.90 4.76
N LYS A 563 8.71 56.89 4.04
CA LYS A 563 7.86 58.08 3.88
C LYS A 563 7.34 58.62 5.21
N ARG A 564 6.80 57.74 6.06
CA ARG A 564 6.24 58.14 7.36
C ARG A 564 7.30 58.79 8.25
N LYS A 565 8.42 58.11 8.48
CA LYS A 565 9.50 58.62 9.34
C LYS A 565 10.11 59.91 8.78
N ARG A 566 10.25 60.03 7.46
CA ARG A 566 10.71 61.27 6.81
C ARG A 566 9.76 62.43 7.12
N LEU A 567 8.46 62.25 6.88
CA LEU A 567 7.46 63.29 7.14
C LEU A 567 7.43 63.70 8.62
N GLU A 568 7.55 62.74 9.54
CA GLU A 568 7.63 63.00 10.99
C GLU A 568 8.86 63.85 11.34
N ILE A 569 10.04 63.58 10.74
CA ILE A 569 11.25 64.37 10.97
C ILE A 569 11.15 65.74 10.30
N GLU A 570 10.64 65.84 9.07
CA GLU A 570 10.44 67.11 8.35
C GLU A 570 9.47 68.04 9.09
N GLU A 571 8.39 67.50 9.66
CA GLU A 571 7.45 68.25 10.50
C GLU A 571 8.13 68.78 11.78
N LYS A 572 8.99 67.96 12.41
CA LYS A 572 9.81 68.41 13.54
C LYS A 572 10.81 69.51 13.14
N ILE A 573 11.45 69.41 11.98
CA ILE A 573 12.39 70.42 11.46
C ILE A 573 11.65 71.75 11.24
N ASN A 574 10.46 71.70 10.64
CA ASN A 574 9.66 72.88 10.34
C ASN A 574 9.10 73.55 11.61
N SER A 575 8.88 72.80 12.69
CA SER A 575 8.38 73.31 13.97
C SER A 575 9.48 73.76 14.96
N ALA A 576 10.74 73.37 14.72
CA ALA A 576 11.87 73.78 15.55
C ALA A 576 12.16 75.29 15.42
N LYS A 577 12.36 75.97 16.57
CA LYS A 577 12.59 77.43 16.62
C LYS A 577 14.07 77.82 16.63
N ASP A 578 14.94 76.96 17.17
CA ASP A 578 16.37 77.19 17.28
C ASP A 578 17.15 76.40 16.22
N ASP A 579 18.23 77.01 15.72
CA ASP A 579 19.07 76.44 14.66
C ASP A 579 19.79 75.15 15.10
N LYS A 580 20.04 75.01 16.41
CA LYS A 580 20.69 73.81 16.97
C LYS A 580 19.79 72.58 16.83
N THR A 581 18.53 72.66 17.25
CA THR A 581 17.55 71.58 17.11
C THR A 581 17.29 71.25 15.63
N LYS A 582 17.26 72.26 14.74
CA LYS A 582 17.17 72.01 13.29
C LYS A 582 18.35 71.23 12.74
N SER A 583 19.57 71.57 13.17
CA SER A 583 20.78 70.84 12.78
C SER A 583 20.75 69.38 13.27
N GLU A 584 20.35 69.14 14.52
CA GLU A 584 20.26 67.78 15.08
C GLU A 584 19.21 66.92 14.35
N LEU A 585 18.06 67.50 14.00
CA LEU A 585 17.02 66.81 13.22
C LEU A 585 17.41 66.59 11.75
N GLN A 586 18.22 67.48 11.17
CA GLN A 586 18.80 67.28 9.83
C GLN A 586 19.79 66.10 9.84
N ASP A 587 20.61 65.96 10.88
CA ASP A 587 21.50 64.81 11.05
C ASP A 587 20.70 63.51 11.24
N GLU A 588 19.59 63.55 11.99
CA GLU A 588 18.66 62.42 12.13
C GLU A 588 18.03 62.02 10.78
N LEU A 589 17.64 63.00 9.96
CA LEU A 589 17.11 62.78 8.61
C LEU A 589 18.15 62.12 7.70
N ILE A 590 19.40 62.60 7.71
CA ILE A 590 20.51 62.02 6.94
C ILE A 590 20.78 60.58 7.39
N LYS A 591 20.76 60.32 8.71
CA LYS A 591 20.93 58.98 9.26
C LYS A 591 19.82 58.04 8.79
N LEU A 592 18.56 58.47 8.85
CA LEU A 592 17.41 57.70 8.36
C LEU A 592 17.53 57.38 6.86
N GLN A 593 17.94 58.37 6.05
CA GLN A 593 18.16 58.16 4.62
C GLN A 593 19.23 57.09 4.37
N LYS A 594 20.33 57.12 5.14
CA LYS A 594 21.40 56.12 5.05
C LYS A 594 20.91 54.72 5.43
N GLU A 595 20.14 54.59 6.51
CA GLU A 595 19.55 53.30 6.92
C GLU A 595 18.60 52.74 5.86
N ASN A 596 17.75 53.59 5.25
CA ASN A 596 16.86 53.17 4.17
C ASN A 596 17.63 52.75 2.91
N ILE A 597 18.72 53.45 2.59
CA ILE A 597 19.63 53.12 1.49
C ILE A 597 20.26 51.74 1.72
N GLU A 598 20.79 51.47 2.92
CA GLU A 598 21.38 50.18 3.28
C GLU A 598 20.36 49.04 3.20
N LEU A 599 19.12 49.27 3.62
CA LEU A 599 18.04 48.27 3.51
C LEU A 599 17.60 48.01 2.07
N ALA A 600 17.51 49.06 1.24
CA ALA A 600 17.19 48.91 -0.18
C ALA A 600 18.33 48.21 -0.93
N ASP A 601 19.57 48.59 -0.67
CA ASP A 601 20.73 47.94 -1.28
C ASP A 601 20.79 46.46 -0.90
N ALA A 602 20.57 46.12 0.37
CA ALA A 602 20.49 44.73 0.83
C ALA A 602 19.36 43.94 0.12
N PHE A 603 18.21 44.56 -0.12
CA PHE A 603 17.11 43.94 -0.88
C PHE A 603 17.50 43.63 -2.32
N PHE A 604 18.19 44.56 -2.98
CA PHE A 604 18.57 44.43 -4.39
C PHE A 604 19.81 43.58 -4.63
N THR A 605 20.66 43.41 -3.61
CA THR A 605 21.95 42.71 -3.71
C THR A 605 21.97 41.36 -2.99
N ASP A 606 20.83 40.86 -2.49
CA ASP A 606 20.74 39.56 -1.81
C ASP A 606 21.33 38.44 -2.68
N GLN A 607 22.49 37.93 -2.25
CA GLN A 607 23.30 36.98 -3.00
C GLN A 607 22.64 35.61 -3.11
N ASN A 608 21.67 35.29 -2.24
CA ASN A 608 21.03 33.98 -2.23
C ASN A 608 19.92 33.86 -3.28
N GLN A 609 19.29 34.99 -3.66
CA GLN A 609 18.24 34.99 -4.69
C GLN A 609 17.99 36.40 -5.21
N LEU A 610 18.50 36.71 -6.41
CA LEU A 610 18.28 38.00 -7.06
C LEU A 610 16.78 38.28 -7.24
N PRO A 611 16.30 39.51 -6.94
CA PRO A 611 14.92 39.90 -7.19
C PRO A 611 14.56 39.70 -8.66
N THR A 612 13.33 39.24 -8.92
CA THR A 612 12.81 39.14 -10.29
C THR A 612 12.55 40.52 -10.87
N LYS A 613 12.35 40.61 -12.19
CA LYS A 613 11.98 41.87 -12.82
C LYS A 613 10.72 42.48 -12.20
N ASP A 614 9.71 41.66 -11.92
CA ASP A 614 8.45 42.09 -11.31
C ASP A 614 8.67 42.60 -9.88
N ASP A 615 9.56 41.98 -9.11
CA ASP A 615 9.93 42.43 -7.76
C ASP A 615 10.51 43.84 -7.79
N CYS A 616 11.41 44.11 -8.75
CA CYS A 616 12.01 45.42 -8.94
C CYS A 616 11.01 46.45 -9.48
N ASP A 617 10.07 46.06 -10.34
CA ASP A 617 9.04 46.98 -10.83
C ASP A 617 8.06 47.37 -9.71
N ILE A 618 7.71 46.44 -8.82
CA ILE A 618 6.93 46.76 -7.60
C ILE A 618 7.75 47.69 -6.70
N ALA A 619 9.03 47.40 -6.50
CA ALA A 619 9.90 48.21 -5.67
C ALA A 619 10.04 49.64 -6.19
N TYR A 620 10.26 49.77 -7.50
CA TYR A 620 10.28 51.05 -8.21
C TYR A 620 9.01 51.85 -7.92
N ARG A 621 7.83 51.25 -8.15
CA ARG A 621 6.54 51.94 -7.94
C ARG A 621 6.34 52.35 -6.49
N ALA A 622 6.72 51.49 -5.56
CA ALA A 622 6.59 51.74 -4.12
C ALA A 622 7.48 52.91 -3.67
N PHE A 623 8.78 52.90 -3.99
CA PHE A 623 9.70 53.98 -3.61
C PHE A 623 9.40 55.28 -4.35
N PHE A 624 8.99 55.20 -5.62
CA PHE A 624 8.57 56.39 -6.36
C PHE A 624 7.32 57.02 -5.73
N ALA A 625 6.32 56.23 -5.33
CA ALA A 625 5.15 56.73 -4.60
C ALA A 625 5.48 57.25 -3.18
N ALA A 626 6.58 56.77 -2.59
CA ALA A 626 7.15 57.31 -1.36
C ALA A 626 7.93 58.61 -1.56
N ASN A 627 8.16 59.03 -2.82
CA ASN A 627 9.02 60.14 -3.19
C ASN A 627 10.47 59.93 -2.71
N GLU A 628 11.00 58.71 -2.88
CA GLU A 628 12.36 58.32 -2.49
C GLU A 628 13.20 57.96 -3.73
N PRO A 629 13.60 58.94 -4.57
CA PRO A 629 14.28 58.70 -5.84
C PRO A 629 15.64 57.98 -5.68
N ARG A 630 16.34 58.22 -4.56
CA ARG A 630 17.61 57.54 -4.26
C ARG A 630 17.45 56.03 -4.13
N LEU A 631 16.39 55.56 -3.47
CA LEU A 631 16.11 54.13 -3.31
C LEU A 631 15.74 53.47 -4.66
N VAL A 632 15.04 54.23 -5.52
CA VAL A 632 14.72 53.80 -6.88
C VAL A 632 16.01 53.65 -7.72
N ALA A 633 16.94 54.59 -7.61
CA ALA A 633 18.21 54.56 -8.35
C ALA A 633 19.07 53.35 -7.98
N ILE A 634 19.14 52.98 -6.69
CA ILE A 634 19.84 51.77 -6.22
C ILE A 634 19.25 50.51 -6.87
N GLY A 635 17.91 50.42 -6.91
CA GLY A 635 17.22 49.29 -7.54
C GLY A 635 17.43 49.17 -9.04
N LEU A 636 17.47 50.30 -9.74
CA LEU A 636 17.76 50.32 -11.18
C LEU A 636 19.23 49.97 -11.45
N LYS A 637 20.16 50.42 -10.59
CA LYS A 637 21.59 50.11 -10.66
C LYS A 637 21.85 48.59 -10.52
N SER A 638 21.23 47.92 -9.55
CA SER A 638 21.41 46.47 -9.35
C SER A 638 20.95 45.62 -10.54
N GLN A 639 19.98 46.11 -11.32
CA GLN A 639 19.52 45.49 -12.57
C GLN A 639 20.39 45.82 -13.79
N ASN A 640 21.51 46.52 -13.62
CA ASN A 640 22.31 47.09 -14.70
C ASN A 640 21.53 48.09 -15.58
N ARG A 641 20.51 48.77 -15.03
CA ARG A 641 19.77 49.85 -15.71
C ARG A 641 20.36 51.21 -15.34
N PHE A 642 21.68 51.35 -15.52
CA PHE A 642 22.45 52.54 -15.09
C PHE A 642 21.89 53.85 -15.66
N ALA A 643 21.42 53.86 -16.90
CA ALA A 643 20.79 55.03 -17.54
C ALA A 643 19.58 55.55 -16.77
N GLU A 644 18.70 54.64 -16.34
CA GLU A 644 17.48 55.00 -15.63
C GLU A 644 17.77 55.35 -14.16
N ALA A 645 18.74 54.65 -13.55
CA ALA A 645 19.23 54.96 -12.21
C ALA A 645 19.80 56.39 -12.13
N ALA A 646 20.66 56.75 -13.07
CA ALA A 646 21.31 58.06 -13.12
C ALA A 646 20.34 59.20 -13.47
N VAL A 647 19.28 58.92 -14.23
CA VAL A 647 18.19 59.88 -14.45
C VAL A 647 17.34 60.07 -13.19
N THR A 648 17.15 59.00 -12.42
CA THR A 648 16.31 59.05 -11.21
C THR A 648 17.01 59.72 -10.03
N ASP A 649 18.34 59.56 -9.90
CA ASP A 649 19.17 60.28 -8.92
C ASP A 649 20.28 61.09 -9.63
N PRO A 650 19.97 62.31 -10.09
CA PRO A 650 20.91 63.19 -10.77
C PRO A 650 22.18 63.53 -9.96
N GLU A 651 22.10 63.52 -8.63
CA GLU A 651 23.22 63.88 -7.76
C GLU A 651 24.32 62.81 -7.76
N GLN A 652 23.93 61.54 -7.87
CA GLN A 652 24.85 60.40 -7.94
C GLN A 652 25.15 59.93 -9.37
N ALA A 653 24.59 60.58 -10.39
CA ALA A 653 24.68 60.17 -11.79
C ALA A 653 26.13 59.90 -12.27
N ILE A 654 27.11 60.71 -11.86
CA ILE A 654 28.53 60.52 -12.23
C ILE A 654 29.09 59.21 -11.65
N ASN A 655 28.78 58.90 -10.39
CA ASN A 655 29.22 57.67 -9.75
C ASN A 655 28.58 56.45 -10.43
N ILE A 656 27.28 56.53 -10.72
CA ILE A 656 26.52 55.48 -11.42
C ILE A 656 27.08 55.22 -12.83
N ILE A 657 27.43 56.28 -13.57
CA ILE A 657 28.07 56.17 -14.89
C ILE A 657 29.42 55.44 -14.79
N ASN A 658 30.23 55.78 -13.79
CA ASN A 658 31.58 55.22 -13.66
C ASN A 658 31.59 53.73 -13.32
N GLU A 659 30.56 53.26 -12.60
CA GLU A 659 30.38 51.86 -12.22
C GLU A 659 29.93 50.95 -13.38
N ALA A 660 29.38 51.48 -14.46
CA ALA A 660 28.99 50.67 -15.62
C ALA A 660 30.22 50.03 -16.28
N LYS A 661 30.17 48.74 -16.60
CA LYS A 661 31.37 47.97 -17.00
C LYS A 661 31.83 48.26 -18.43
N SER A 662 30.91 48.58 -19.34
CA SER A 662 31.22 48.75 -20.76
C SER A 662 31.22 50.22 -21.18
N GLN A 663 32.17 50.59 -22.04
CA GLN A 663 32.23 51.95 -22.61
C GLN A 663 30.94 52.36 -23.34
N PHE A 664 30.25 51.40 -23.97
CA PHE A 664 28.96 51.63 -24.62
C PHE A 664 27.84 51.98 -23.63
N GLU A 665 27.80 51.30 -22.49
CA GLU A 665 26.79 51.53 -21.44
C GLU A 665 27.04 52.84 -20.70
N LYS A 666 28.32 53.16 -20.44
CA LYS A 666 28.72 54.48 -19.94
C LYS A 666 28.25 55.59 -20.87
N LYS A 667 28.53 55.46 -22.17
CA LYS A 667 28.07 56.39 -23.20
C LYS A 667 26.55 56.57 -23.20
N ARG A 668 25.80 55.46 -23.21
CA ARG A 668 24.33 55.48 -23.24
C ARG A 668 23.75 56.11 -21.99
N THR A 669 24.29 55.78 -20.82
CA THR A 669 23.87 56.33 -19.52
C THR A 669 24.07 57.83 -19.49
N THR A 670 25.27 58.30 -19.85
CA THR A 670 25.60 59.73 -19.87
C THR A 670 24.70 60.53 -20.81
N ILE A 671 24.43 60.03 -22.03
CA ILE A 671 23.51 60.70 -22.98
C ILE A 671 22.08 60.75 -22.41
N SER A 672 21.64 59.67 -21.74
CA SER A 672 20.28 59.59 -21.20
C SER A 672 20.07 60.59 -20.06
N VAL A 673 21.07 60.78 -19.19
CA VAL A 673 21.05 61.79 -18.12
C VAL A 673 21.02 63.20 -18.70
N LEU A 674 21.93 63.52 -19.64
CA LEU A 674 22.01 64.84 -20.27
C LEU A 674 20.71 65.23 -21.00
N ARG A 675 19.99 64.25 -21.57
CA ARG A 675 18.70 64.47 -22.24
C ARG A 675 17.52 64.61 -21.29
N ALA A 676 17.59 64.01 -20.10
CA ALA A 676 16.52 64.05 -19.12
C ALA A 676 16.57 65.29 -18.22
N MET A 677 17.74 65.91 -18.09
CA MET A 677 17.96 67.14 -17.34
C MET A 677 17.44 68.38 -18.09
N GLU A 678 17.00 69.40 -17.35
CA GLU A 678 16.73 70.73 -17.90
C GLU A 678 18.00 71.32 -18.54
N THR A 679 17.87 72.03 -19.66
CA THR A 679 19.00 72.48 -20.51
C THR A 679 20.10 73.19 -19.74
N LYS A 680 19.75 74.04 -18.76
CA LYS A 680 20.72 74.75 -17.91
C LYS A 680 21.52 73.79 -17.02
N LYS A 681 20.83 72.86 -16.35
CA LYS A 681 21.46 71.84 -15.48
C LYS A 681 22.25 70.81 -16.29
N ALA A 682 21.79 70.48 -17.50
CA ALA A 682 22.51 69.61 -18.43
C ALA A 682 23.84 70.23 -18.86
N GLY A 683 23.89 71.55 -19.07
CA GLY A 683 25.12 72.29 -19.35
C GLY A 683 26.11 72.25 -18.21
N ASP A 684 25.66 72.55 -16.98
CA ASP A 684 26.49 72.47 -15.77
C ASP A 684 27.03 71.03 -15.55
N PHE A 685 26.18 70.03 -15.82
CA PHE A 685 26.56 68.63 -15.72
C PHE A 685 27.56 68.20 -16.81
N ALA A 686 27.36 68.63 -18.06
CA ALA A 686 28.28 68.37 -19.17
C ALA A 686 29.67 68.98 -18.90
N GLN A 687 29.72 70.19 -18.33
CA GLN A 687 30.97 70.83 -17.92
C GLN A 687 31.71 70.03 -16.84
N ARG A 688 30.98 69.47 -15.85
CA ARG A 688 31.57 68.56 -14.85
C ARG A 688 32.13 67.28 -15.49
N LEU A 689 31.49 66.76 -16.55
CA LEU A 689 31.92 65.53 -17.23
C LEU A 689 33.15 65.69 -18.12
N LEU A 690 33.46 66.90 -18.62
CA LEU A 690 34.65 67.16 -19.44
C LEU A 690 35.95 66.77 -18.73
N ASN A 691 35.97 66.89 -17.40
CA ASN A 691 37.14 66.64 -16.57
C ASN A 691 37.15 65.23 -15.94
N VAL A 692 36.13 64.40 -16.19
CA VAL A 692 36.01 63.05 -15.60
C VAL A 692 36.42 62.02 -16.65
N GLU A 693 37.48 61.26 -16.37
CA GLU A 693 37.94 60.20 -17.27
C GLU A 693 36.98 59.00 -17.23
N GLY A 694 36.74 58.41 -18.41
CA GLY A 694 36.03 57.14 -18.51
C GLY A 694 34.50 57.23 -18.58
N VAL A 695 33.90 58.38 -18.87
CA VAL A 695 32.44 58.62 -19.00
C VAL A 695 31.81 57.99 -20.27
N GLY A 696 32.63 57.43 -21.17
CA GLY A 696 32.21 56.72 -22.38
C GLY A 696 31.68 57.59 -23.52
N ILE A 697 31.41 58.87 -23.26
CA ILE A 697 31.20 59.88 -24.29
C ILE A 697 32.54 60.52 -24.66
N ASP A 698 32.68 60.82 -25.94
CA ASP A 698 33.78 61.56 -26.51
C ASP A 698 33.61 63.07 -26.26
N SER A 699 34.68 63.78 -25.90
CA SER A 699 34.64 65.21 -25.55
C SER A 699 33.93 66.04 -26.62
N ALA A 700 34.10 65.69 -27.90
CA ALA A 700 33.45 66.34 -29.03
C ALA A 700 31.91 66.33 -28.96
N LYS A 701 31.29 65.31 -28.34
CA LYS A 701 29.83 65.20 -28.18
C LYS A 701 29.29 65.82 -26.89
N LEU A 702 30.16 66.09 -25.91
CA LEU A 702 29.77 66.84 -24.72
C LEU A 702 29.62 68.32 -25.04
N ILE A 703 30.36 68.82 -26.04
CA ILE A 703 30.29 70.20 -26.53
C ILE A 703 28.85 70.57 -26.94
N ASP A 704 28.11 69.64 -27.55
CA ASP A 704 26.71 69.85 -27.96
C ASP A 704 25.75 70.19 -26.80
N PHE A 705 26.15 69.93 -25.55
CA PHE A 705 25.36 70.18 -24.34
C PHE A 705 25.89 71.34 -23.50
N LEU A 706 27.05 71.92 -23.84
CA LEU A 706 27.63 73.03 -23.10
C LEU A 706 26.86 74.33 -23.39
N PRO A 707 26.74 75.24 -22.41
CA PRO A 707 26.21 76.56 -22.66
C PRO A 707 27.18 77.38 -23.54
N ASP A 708 26.65 78.28 -24.37
CA ASP A 708 27.42 79.15 -25.27
C ASP A 708 28.46 80.04 -24.55
N SER A 709 28.39 80.11 -23.22
CA SER A 709 29.27 80.89 -22.34
C SER A 709 30.56 80.18 -21.91
N VAL A 710 30.81 78.93 -22.34
CA VAL A 710 32.04 78.20 -21.97
C VAL A 710 33.26 78.81 -22.65
N SER A 711 34.32 79.07 -21.88
CA SER A 711 35.56 79.69 -22.38
C SER A 711 36.40 78.70 -23.21
N VAL A 712 37.08 79.19 -24.26
CA VAL A 712 37.95 78.36 -25.12
C VAL A 712 39.06 77.67 -24.31
N SER A 713 39.58 78.35 -23.27
CA SER A 713 40.59 77.81 -22.34
C SER A 713 40.12 76.58 -21.56
N GLU A 714 38.83 76.41 -21.32
CA GLU A 714 38.28 75.21 -20.64
C GLU A 714 38.18 74.00 -21.58
N LEU A 715 38.25 74.22 -22.90
CA LEU A 715 38.13 73.17 -23.93
C LEU A 715 39.48 72.65 -24.45
N GLU A 716 40.57 73.42 -24.30
CA GLU A 716 41.91 73.07 -24.81
C GLU A 716 42.36 71.67 -24.35
N ASN A 717 42.27 71.40 -23.04
CA ASN A 717 42.64 70.10 -22.47
C ASN A 717 41.80 68.92 -23.01
N ALA A 718 40.53 69.16 -23.34
CA ALA A 718 39.63 68.12 -23.86
C ALA A 718 39.89 67.82 -25.35
N VAL A 719 40.35 68.82 -26.11
CA VAL A 719 40.71 68.71 -27.53
C VAL A 719 42.03 67.97 -27.71
N ASP A 720 43.05 68.28 -26.90
CA ASP A 720 44.36 67.63 -27.01
C ASP A 720 44.29 66.12 -26.71
N LYS A 721 43.55 65.73 -25.66
CA LYS A 721 43.30 64.32 -25.34
C LYS A 721 42.56 63.58 -26.46
N TYR A 722 41.71 64.28 -27.23
CA TYR A 722 40.98 63.70 -28.35
C TYR A 722 41.89 63.35 -29.53
N ILE A 723 42.82 64.25 -29.86
CA ILE A 723 43.77 64.09 -30.97
C ILE A 723 44.71 62.91 -30.72
N GLU A 724 45.24 62.79 -29.49
CA GLU A 724 46.15 61.71 -29.11
C GLU A 724 45.48 60.32 -29.23
N LYS A 725 44.26 60.19 -28.70
CA LYS A 725 43.51 58.91 -28.71
C LYS A 725 43.20 58.41 -30.11
N ASN A 726 42.80 59.30 -31.03
CA ASN A 726 42.51 58.92 -32.41
C ASN A 726 43.77 58.49 -33.18
N THR A 727 44.92 59.08 -32.87
CA THR A 727 46.20 58.72 -33.51
C THR A 727 46.63 57.29 -33.18
N ASN A 728 46.45 56.87 -31.91
CA ASN A 728 46.77 55.51 -31.45
C ASN A 728 45.83 54.45 -32.04
N ALA A 729 44.52 54.74 -32.12
CA ALA A 729 43.54 53.81 -32.69
C ALA A 729 43.81 53.43 -34.16
N VAL A 730 44.35 54.38 -34.94
CA VAL A 730 44.75 54.14 -36.33
C VAL A 730 45.95 53.19 -36.44
N GLN A 731 46.86 53.20 -35.47
CA GLN A 731 48.01 52.29 -35.44
C GLN A 731 47.60 50.86 -35.08
N ASP A 732 46.73 50.68 -34.08
CA ASP A 732 46.26 49.36 -33.65
C ASP A 732 45.46 48.64 -34.73
N GLN A 733 44.63 49.37 -35.49
CA GLN A 733 43.87 48.78 -36.60
C GLN A 733 44.78 48.21 -37.70
N LYS A 734 45.93 48.83 -37.97
CA LYS A 734 46.91 48.29 -38.93
C LYS A 734 47.50 46.96 -38.44
N LYS A 735 47.85 46.87 -37.16
CA LYS A 735 48.40 45.66 -36.56
C LYS A 735 47.43 44.49 -36.61
N MET A 736 46.15 44.72 -36.27
CA MET A 736 45.11 43.68 -36.33
C MET A 736 44.89 43.14 -37.75
N PHE A 737 45.05 44.00 -38.77
CA PHE A 737 44.90 43.61 -40.16
C PHE A 737 45.99 42.63 -40.62
N ASP A 738 47.23 42.83 -40.17
CA ASP A 738 48.35 41.96 -40.51
C ASP A 738 48.27 40.60 -39.81
N GLU A 739 47.85 40.57 -38.54
CA GLU A 739 47.65 39.31 -37.79
C GLU A 739 46.54 38.44 -38.41
N ALA A 740 45.47 39.07 -38.92
CA ALA A 740 44.38 38.37 -39.59
C ALA A 740 44.82 37.70 -40.90
N LYS A 741 45.66 38.35 -41.72
CA LYS A 741 46.25 37.75 -42.93
C LYS A 741 47.04 36.48 -42.62
N ASP A 742 47.80 36.53 -41.54
CA ASP A 742 48.65 35.43 -41.08
C ASP A 742 47.83 34.23 -40.58
N GLY A 743 46.72 34.49 -39.89
CA GLY A 743 45.78 33.47 -39.44
C GLY A 743 45.12 32.70 -40.59
N ILE A 744 44.75 33.41 -41.66
CA ILE A 744 44.12 32.81 -42.85
C ILE A 744 45.08 31.83 -43.56
N ALA A 745 46.36 32.19 -43.68
CA ALA A 745 47.38 31.33 -44.29
C ALA A 745 47.58 30.01 -43.51
N ARG A 746 47.58 30.09 -42.16
CA ARG A 746 47.70 28.90 -41.29
C ARG A 746 46.49 27.96 -41.39
N ALA A 747 45.28 28.52 -41.43
CA ALA A 747 44.06 27.73 -41.54
C ALA A 747 43.98 26.94 -42.86
N HIS A 748 44.41 27.54 -43.97
CA HIS A 748 44.40 26.90 -45.29
C HIS A 748 45.31 25.65 -45.35
N LYS A 749 46.45 25.67 -44.65
CA LYS A 749 47.41 24.56 -44.59
C LYS A 749 46.91 23.36 -43.77
N LEU A 750 46.08 23.61 -42.75
CA LEU A 750 45.48 22.58 -41.89
C LEU A 750 44.31 21.83 -42.56
N VAL A 751 43.60 22.48 -43.48
CA VAL A 751 42.49 21.87 -44.22
C VAL A 751 43.00 20.86 -45.25
N GLN A 752 44.19 21.08 -45.83
CA GLN A 752 44.75 20.20 -46.87
C GLN A 752 45.36 18.89 -46.36
N THR A 753 45.54 18.72 -45.04
CA THR A 753 46.29 17.58 -44.45
C THR A 753 45.44 16.58 -43.66
N ARG A 754 44.10 16.71 -43.64
CA ARG A 754 43.21 15.78 -42.93
C ARG A 754 42.86 14.55 -43.78
N VAL A 755 43.11 13.37 -43.24
CA VAL A 755 42.57 12.08 -43.71
C VAL A 755 41.19 11.89 -43.05
N ASP A 756 40.17 11.58 -43.85
CA ASP A 756 38.79 11.46 -43.38
C ASP A 756 38.64 10.33 -42.33
N PRO A 757 38.02 10.59 -41.16
CA PRO A 757 37.83 9.58 -40.12
C PRO A 757 36.77 8.54 -40.52
N LEU A 758 37.07 7.26 -40.28
CA LEU A 758 36.13 6.15 -40.40
C LEU A 758 35.02 6.28 -39.35
N ILE A 759 33.75 6.30 -39.79
CA ILE A 759 32.58 6.33 -38.90
C ILE A 759 32.03 4.91 -38.77
N SER A 760 32.08 4.34 -37.56
CA SER A 760 31.44 3.06 -37.24
C SER A 760 29.99 3.29 -36.79
N ILE A 761 29.04 2.53 -37.36
CA ILE A 761 27.59 2.65 -37.12
C ILE A 761 27.06 1.28 -36.67
N SER A 762 26.26 1.25 -35.61
CA SER A 762 25.62 0.02 -35.11
C SER A 762 24.49 -0.43 -36.04
N SER A 763 24.27 -1.75 -36.21
CA SER A 763 23.15 -2.30 -36.97
C SER A 763 21.77 -1.94 -36.40
N MET A 764 21.72 -1.52 -35.13
CA MET A 764 20.53 -1.06 -34.43
C MET A 764 20.37 0.47 -34.43
N GLU A 765 21.21 1.21 -35.15
CA GLU A 765 21.12 2.67 -35.21
C GLU A 765 19.75 3.09 -35.75
N SER A 766 19.08 4.01 -35.07
CA SER A 766 17.75 4.48 -35.43
C SER A 766 17.81 5.89 -36.02
N CYS A 767 16.90 6.18 -36.95
CA CYS A 767 16.75 7.51 -37.49
C CYS A 767 16.26 8.45 -36.38
N ALA A 768 17.01 9.52 -36.13
CA ALA A 768 16.69 10.48 -35.07
C ALA A 768 15.37 11.27 -35.29
N CYS A 769 14.80 11.21 -36.50
CA CYS A 769 13.52 11.86 -36.82
C CYS A 769 12.32 10.91 -36.68
N CYS A 770 12.41 9.66 -37.13
CA CYS A 770 11.26 8.74 -37.13
C CYS A 770 11.39 7.55 -36.16
N GLY A 771 12.54 7.36 -35.52
CA GLY A 771 12.81 6.26 -34.59
C GLY A 771 12.95 4.87 -35.23
N LYS A 772 12.77 4.72 -36.54
CA LYS A 772 12.95 3.44 -37.25
C LYS A 772 14.42 3.17 -37.51
N LEU A 773 14.80 1.89 -37.60
CA LEU A 773 16.17 1.46 -37.91
C LEU A 773 16.66 2.12 -39.21
N LEU A 774 17.87 2.68 -39.18
CA LEU A 774 18.45 3.44 -40.28
C LEU A 774 18.55 2.58 -41.55
N PHE A 775 18.85 1.28 -41.40
CA PHE A 775 18.98 0.31 -42.47
C PHE A 775 17.66 -0.11 -43.15
N THR A 776 16.52 0.43 -42.73
CA THR A 776 15.23 0.19 -43.40
C THR A 776 15.05 1.00 -44.69
N GLY A 777 15.98 1.91 -45.01
CA GLY A 777 15.97 2.72 -46.23
C GLY A 777 17.29 3.46 -46.46
N GLN A 778 17.34 4.37 -47.44
CA GLN A 778 18.50 5.24 -47.64
C GLN A 778 18.65 6.20 -46.46
N GLY A 779 19.83 6.25 -45.85
CA GLY A 779 20.12 7.10 -44.71
C GLY A 779 21.42 7.89 -44.86
N VAL A 780 21.48 9.04 -44.19
CA VAL A 780 22.65 9.92 -44.08
C VAL A 780 23.10 9.91 -42.63
N VAL A 781 24.38 9.64 -42.39
CA VAL A 781 25.00 9.74 -41.06
C VAL A 781 26.02 10.87 -41.07
N PHE A 782 25.87 11.79 -40.13
CA PHE A 782 26.77 12.92 -39.95
C PHE A 782 28.00 12.50 -39.11
N PRO A 783 29.14 13.22 -39.22
CA PRO A 783 30.32 12.98 -38.36
C PRO A 783 30.02 13.04 -36.86
N CYS A 784 28.98 13.77 -36.46
CA CYS A 784 28.47 13.80 -35.09
C CYS A 784 27.67 12.53 -34.67
N LYS A 785 27.69 11.48 -35.49
CA LYS A 785 26.98 10.19 -35.34
C LYS A 785 25.45 10.23 -35.44
N HIS A 786 24.82 11.39 -35.62
CA HIS A 786 23.38 11.44 -35.88
C HIS A 786 23.05 10.85 -37.26
N GLY A 787 22.14 9.88 -37.29
CA GLY A 787 21.64 9.24 -38.51
C GLY A 787 20.20 9.64 -38.84
N PHE A 788 19.91 9.88 -40.11
CA PHE A 788 18.56 10.17 -40.60
C PHE A 788 18.25 9.38 -41.87
N HIS A 789 16.99 8.96 -42.07
CA HIS A 789 16.54 8.61 -43.42
C HIS A 789 16.54 9.84 -44.31
N THR A 790 16.92 9.69 -45.58
CA THR A 790 16.99 10.80 -46.55
C THR A 790 15.65 11.56 -46.66
N GLU A 791 14.53 10.86 -46.59
CA GLU A 791 13.20 11.49 -46.62
C GLU A 791 12.85 12.20 -45.31
N CYS A 792 13.24 11.64 -44.16
CA CYS A 792 13.00 12.26 -42.87
C CYS A 792 13.75 13.59 -42.72
N ILE A 793 14.99 13.66 -43.19
CA ILE A 793 15.77 14.90 -43.11
C ILE A 793 15.25 15.96 -44.10
N LYS A 794 14.83 15.57 -45.31
CA LYS A 794 14.14 16.48 -46.25
C LYS A 794 12.90 17.11 -45.62
N GLN A 795 12.07 16.29 -44.97
CA GLN A 795 10.87 16.77 -44.28
C GLN A 795 11.21 17.73 -43.12
N MET A 796 12.29 17.47 -42.37
CA MET A 796 12.76 18.40 -41.34
C MET A 796 13.19 19.76 -41.93
N PHE A 797 13.99 19.77 -43.00
CA PHE A 797 14.42 21.02 -43.64
C PHE A 797 13.25 21.81 -44.24
N GLN A 798 12.27 21.11 -44.82
CA GLN A 798 11.02 21.73 -45.30
C GLN A 798 10.22 22.36 -44.16
N LYS A 799 10.07 21.68 -43.02
CA LYS A 799 9.38 22.23 -41.83
C LYS A 799 10.07 23.47 -41.26
N LEU A 800 11.39 23.54 -41.37
CA LEU A 800 12.20 24.68 -40.91
C LEU A 800 12.27 25.81 -41.94
N ASN A 801 11.59 25.69 -43.09
CA ASN A 801 11.53 26.68 -44.17
C ASN A 801 12.92 27.06 -44.73
N ILE A 802 13.88 26.14 -44.64
CA ILE A 802 15.24 26.33 -45.15
C ILE A 802 15.24 25.91 -46.63
N LYS A 803 15.21 26.90 -47.54
CA LYS A 803 15.30 26.68 -48.99
C LYS A 803 16.78 26.67 -49.42
N ASP A 804 17.10 25.80 -50.38
CA ASP A 804 18.38 25.76 -51.10
C ASP A 804 19.66 25.41 -50.31
N VAL A 805 19.54 24.92 -49.06
CA VAL A 805 20.69 24.37 -48.35
C VAL A 805 20.87 22.90 -48.74
N PRO A 806 22.06 22.49 -49.24
CA PRO A 806 22.34 21.08 -49.47
C PRO A 806 22.13 20.33 -48.15
N ILE A 807 21.16 19.41 -48.14
CA ILE A 807 20.74 18.57 -47.00
C ILE A 807 21.94 17.86 -46.33
N THR A 808 23.05 17.80 -47.04
CA THR A 808 24.30 17.11 -46.74
C THR A 808 25.30 17.93 -45.93
N LYS A 809 25.12 19.26 -45.78
CA LYS A 809 26.16 20.11 -45.16
C LYS A 809 26.09 20.22 -43.64
N ASN A 810 24.90 20.29 -43.05
CA ASN A 810 24.74 20.54 -41.61
C ASN A 810 23.80 19.52 -40.96
N CYS A 811 24.22 18.96 -39.83
CA CYS A 811 23.34 18.15 -39.01
C CYS A 811 22.25 19.05 -38.39
N PRO A 812 20.94 18.80 -38.59
CA PRO A 812 19.88 19.66 -38.09
C PRO A 812 19.72 19.62 -36.56
N LEU A 813 20.28 18.62 -35.88
CA LEU A 813 20.19 18.52 -34.41
C LEU A 813 21.29 19.30 -33.68
N CYS A 814 22.50 19.35 -34.23
CA CYS A 814 23.65 19.93 -33.54
C CYS A 814 24.43 20.97 -34.37
N SER A 815 23.97 21.28 -35.58
CA SER A 815 24.59 22.24 -36.51
C SER A 815 26.04 21.92 -36.89
N PHE A 816 26.49 20.67 -36.71
CA PHE A 816 27.85 20.26 -37.06
C PHE A 816 28.02 20.13 -38.59
N LEU A 817 29.09 20.72 -39.13
CA LEU A 817 29.46 20.68 -40.55
C LEU A 817 29.90 19.27 -40.96
N SER A 818 29.28 18.74 -42.02
CA SER A 818 29.67 17.47 -42.64
C SER A 818 30.62 17.73 -43.82
N THR A 819 31.78 17.07 -43.84
CA THR A 819 32.75 17.18 -44.93
C THR A 819 32.64 16.04 -45.96
N THR A 820 31.90 14.96 -45.70
CA THR A 820 31.85 13.83 -46.65
C THR A 820 30.54 13.02 -46.57
N MET A 821 30.01 12.59 -47.71
CA MET A 821 28.85 11.69 -47.80
C MET A 821 29.30 10.22 -47.77
N ILE A 822 28.58 9.36 -47.03
CA ILE A 822 28.65 7.90 -47.23
C ILE A 822 27.40 7.49 -48.02
N SER A 823 27.45 7.65 -49.34
CA SER A 823 26.47 7.06 -50.28
C SER A 823 26.97 5.75 -50.91
N ARG A 824 28.10 5.22 -50.40
CA ARG A 824 28.68 3.96 -50.86
C ARG A 824 28.03 2.78 -50.12
N PRO A 825 27.81 1.63 -50.79
CA PRO A 825 27.30 0.44 -50.13
C PRO A 825 28.22 0.03 -48.98
N PHE A 826 27.63 -0.25 -47.81
CA PHE A 826 28.35 -0.73 -46.64
C PHE A 826 29.01 -2.08 -46.98
N THR A 827 30.34 -2.17 -46.90
CA THR A 827 31.05 -3.46 -46.87
C THR A 827 31.01 -3.99 -45.44
N PRO A 828 30.21 -5.03 -45.12
CA PRO A 828 30.22 -5.60 -43.79
C PRO A 828 31.60 -6.18 -43.47
N SER A 829 32.11 -5.95 -42.27
CA SER A 829 33.29 -6.66 -41.79
C SER A 829 32.95 -8.15 -41.65
N LEU A 830 33.84 -9.01 -42.12
CA LEU A 830 33.61 -10.44 -42.36
C LEU A 830 33.36 -11.31 -41.10
N GLU A 831 33.28 -10.73 -39.90
CA GLU A 831 33.43 -11.47 -38.64
C GLU A 831 32.12 -11.85 -37.91
N SER A 832 30.93 -11.54 -38.44
CA SER A 832 29.67 -11.97 -37.80
C SER A 832 28.57 -12.39 -38.78
N LEU A 833 28.87 -13.38 -39.62
CA LEU A 833 27.86 -14.10 -40.39
C LEU A 833 27.12 -15.13 -39.51
N THR A 834 26.11 -14.66 -38.77
CA THR A 834 24.94 -15.48 -38.47
C THR A 834 23.65 -14.76 -38.88
N ARG A 835 23.09 -15.25 -40.00
CA ARG A 835 21.73 -15.05 -40.53
C ARG A 835 21.19 -13.61 -40.60
N TRP A 836 21.57 -12.89 -41.65
CA TRP A 836 20.74 -11.80 -42.17
C TRP A 836 20.34 -12.16 -43.60
N SER A 837 19.03 -12.08 -43.89
CA SER A 837 18.45 -12.35 -45.21
C SER A 837 17.82 -11.06 -45.71
N THR A 838 18.19 -10.61 -46.91
CA THR A 838 17.59 -9.45 -47.59
C THR A 838 16.24 -9.78 -48.24
N ASN A 839 15.79 -11.03 -48.18
CA ASN A 839 14.52 -11.47 -48.74
C ASN A 839 13.32 -10.96 -47.90
N GLN A 840 12.53 -10.04 -48.48
CA GLN A 840 11.37 -9.40 -47.85
C GLN A 840 10.28 -10.40 -47.42
N ASP A 841 10.14 -11.54 -48.09
CA ASP A 841 9.10 -12.53 -47.76
C ASP A 841 9.45 -13.32 -46.50
N LYS A 842 10.74 -13.61 -46.28
CA LYS A 842 11.22 -14.20 -45.02
C LYS A 842 11.04 -13.24 -43.84
N LEU A 843 11.29 -11.95 -44.04
CA LEU A 843 11.09 -10.90 -43.04
C LEU A 843 9.62 -10.73 -42.66
N LYS A 844 8.71 -10.81 -43.64
CA LYS A 844 7.26 -10.80 -43.38
C LYS A 844 6.81 -12.04 -42.58
N MET A 845 7.37 -13.21 -42.88
CA MET A 845 7.05 -14.47 -42.20
C MET A 845 7.52 -14.49 -40.73
N GLU A 846 8.69 -13.94 -40.43
CA GLU A 846 9.18 -13.82 -39.04
C GLU A 846 8.42 -12.75 -38.24
N LEU A 847 8.01 -11.64 -38.88
CA LEU A 847 7.15 -10.62 -38.26
C LEU A 847 5.74 -11.14 -37.96
N SER A 848 5.19 -12.05 -38.77
CA SER A 848 3.91 -12.71 -38.46
C SER A 848 4.00 -13.67 -37.27
N ASN A 849 5.14 -14.35 -37.08
CA ASN A 849 5.33 -15.27 -35.95
C ASN A 849 5.47 -14.54 -34.61
N ASN A 850 5.98 -13.30 -34.59
CA ASN A 850 6.09 -12.51 -33.36
C ASN A 850 4.79 -11.81 -32.93
N ARG A 851 3.78 -11.71 -33.82
CA ARG A 851 2.46 -11.15 -33.46
C ARG A 851 1.64 -12.05 -32.52
N SER A 852 1.89 -13.36 -32.48
CA SER A 852 1.20 -14.27 -31.53
C SER A 852 1.69 -14.12 -30.08
N ILE A 853 2.91 -13.59 -29.89
CA ILE A 853 3.51 -13.40 -28.56
C ILE A 853 2.99 -12.11 -27.92
N LEU A 854 2.70 -11.08 -28.73
CA LEU A 854 2.19 -9.79 -28.24
C LEU A 854 0.69 -9.80 -27.88
N SER A 855 -0.12 -10.71 -28.42
CA SER A 855 -1.52 -10.88 -27.97
C SER A 855 -1.64 -11.48 -26.57
N THR A 856 -0.58 -12.11 -26.06
CA THR A 856 -0.57 -12.80 -24.76
C THR A 856 -0.14 -11.88 -23.60
N LEU A 857 0.48 -10.73 -23.91
CA LEU A 857 0.95 -9.75 -22.91
C LEU A 857 0.03 -8.52 -22.76
N GLY A 858 -1.05 -8.43 -23.54
CA GLY A 858 -2.06 -7.35 -23.45
C GLY A 858 -3.26 -7.65 -22.53
N ARG A 859 -3.22 -8.74 -21.75
CA ARG A 859 -4.19 -9.08 -20.70
C ARG A 859 -3.46 -9.64 -19.47
N GLN A 860 -2.63 -8.82 -18.84
CA GLN A 860 -2.23 -8.96 -17.45
C GLN A 860 -2.19 -7.58 -16.81
#